data_AF-A0AAU9XDC5-F1
#
_entry.id   AF-A0AAU9XDC5-F1
#
_cell.length_a   1.000
_cell.length_b   1.000
_cell.length_c   1.000
_cell.angle_alpha   90.00
_cell.angle_beta   90.00
_cell.angle_gamma   90.00
#
_symmetry.space_group_name_H-M   'P 1'
#
loop_
_entity.id
_entity.type
_entity.pdbx_description
1 polymer ?
#
loop_
_entity_poly.entity_id
_entity_poly.type
_entity_poly.pdbx_seq_one_letter_code
_entity_poly.pdbx_strand_id
1 'polypeptide(L)'
;MIQMDSLSNTPLLRPCDKGDGYVKLSLESREWEDFKDADGFFSPNLLSRFFKQLVNKSLNDIKIPEGLAVRRTRPSLRESSWWPVYADLLGDSGEESQSGAVYSENHGPATTLYVQWQGGRSYKNLWISVDLTLSIDYPISKLLVPLAEIPLAEANSILQRCGFHVVPAGLDSWRISFSMVEKEVLASSSDGFKQCYRVLKIVRDVVCENLGWDASLVPSYVFKTVLLSQLFTNGHRWEKDRRSQTIIEHLDRVMQGVKAEKIQSCFLRSYNLLSPSDHENKLRQCVLEEMLRVMRGMEMAFSREEARERKLQIRVLEMVDVLDYMISSLLRGKNPSVVWSKVFINIGNLPNPRKGGEFMNELTDLNCTELSEKAYFNLIQIWSSTQDFFRKLLIALKGELSLLAHNFFAIMSYIVERFEEKARFINESEAELIREKLEILVRNIVTQVEKHDSRFQSTLVKSGSVYEGTKVREPNEFDFMIQMDSLTNTPLLCPCDKGDGYAKLSLESPEWEDFKDADGFFSPNLLSRFFKKLVNKSLDDIKVPEGLAVLRTRPSLFKETWWPVYADLLGESGEESQSGAMYSENHGPATTLYVRWQGGSSYKDLTMSVDLTLSIDYPISKLPVPLAEIPLAEANSILQRCGFHVVPAGLDSWRISFSVVEKEVLASSSDGFQTCYRILKIVRDVVCENLGWDASLVPSYVFKTVLLSQLFTNGHPWEKDRRSQTIIEHLDHVIQGVKAEKIQSCFLRRYNLLSPSDHENKLRQCVLEEMLRVMRGIEMAFSREEARERKLQIRVLEMVDVLDYMISSFLRGKNLSVVWNKVFVNINNVPNARKHGWFTNELTDLNCTELSEKAYFKLIQIWNFTEDFFRKLLTALKGELNLLAQKTLIRSEILENFEDKARFQDESEAELIRERDSKRLSPTSWQI
;
A
#
# COMPACT_ATOMS: atom_id res chain seq x y z
N MET A 1 29.31 5.68 41.19
CA MET A 1 30.06 5.69 39.92
C MET A 1 31.24 4.75 40.07
N ILE A 2 31.58 4.05 39.01
CA ILE A 2 32.72 3.13 38.93
C ILE A 2 33.68 3.74 37.90
N GLN A 3 34.83 4.19 38.38
CA GLN A 3 35.85 4.83 37.56
C GLN A 3 36.63 3.78 36.78
N MET A 4 36.84 4.03 35.48
CA MET A 4 37.67 3.18 34.62
C MET A 4 39.11 3.71 34.60
N ASP A 5 39.91 3.30 35.57
CA ASP A 5 41.26 3.84 35.77
C ASP A 5 42.18 3.65 34.55
N SER A 6 42.07 2.52 33.84
CA SER A 6 42.85 2.24 32.62
C SER A 6 42.52 3.13 31.42
N LEU A 7 41.35 3.78 31.44
CA LEU A 7 40.90 4.70 30.39
C LEU A 7 40.93 6.17 30.82
N SER A 8 41.29 6.45 32.08
CA SER A 8 41.26 7.82 32.61
C SER A 8 42.22 8.73 31.85
N ASN A 9 41.72 9.85 31.32
CA ASN A 9 42.46 10.80 30.48
C ASN A 9 43.11 10.21 29.20
N THR A 10 42.72 9.00 28.77
CA THR A 10 43.33 8.32 27.61
C THR A 10 42.58 8.57 26.29
N PRO A 11 41.25 8.36 26.19
CA PRO A 11 40.53 8.64 24.95
C PRO A 11 40.53 10.13 24.57
N LEU A 12 40.64 10.40 23.27
CA LEU A 12 40.49 11.75 22.73
C LEU A 12 39.00 12.10 22.68
N LEU A 13 38.65 13.22 23.33
CA LEU A 13 37.32 13.81 23.24
C LEU A 13 37.11 14.42 21.86
N ARG A 14 35.98 14.13 21.24
CA ARG A 14 35.55 14.72 19.97
C ARG A 14 34.16 15.35 20.12
N PRO A 15 33.87 16.46 19.41
CA PRO A 15 32.54 17.05 19.39
C PRO A 15 31.46 16.04 18.98
N CYS A 16 30.23 16.24 19.47
CA CYS A 16 29.07 15.42 19.16
C CYS A 16 27.94 16.28 18.60
N ASP A 17 27.20 15.76 17.62
CA ASP A 17 26.07 16.46 16.99
C ASP A 17 24.89 16.68 17.94
N LYS A 18 24.86 15.99 19.09
CA LYS A 18 23.88 16.21 20.17
C LYS A 18 24.14 17.49 20.99
N GLY A 19 25.22 18.22 20.68
CA GLY A 19 25.56 19.51 21.28
C GLY A 19 26.55 19.42 22.43
N ASP A 20 26.87 20.58 23.00
CA ASP A 20 28.03 20.83 23.87
C ASP A 20 28.04 20.08 25.22
N GLY A 21 26.96 19.39 25.59
CA GLY A 21 26.90 18.49 26.74
C GLY A 21 27.38 17.06 26.44
N TYR A 22 27.66 16.75 25.18
CA TYR A 22 27.96 15.40 24.70
C TYR A 22 29.26 15.36 23.89
N VAL A 23 29.96 14.24 23.96
CA VAL A 23 31.21 13.98 23.24
C VAL A 23 31.21 12.57 22.67
N LYS A 24 31.96 12.38 21.58
CA LYS A 24 32.40 11.06 21.12
C LYS A 24 33.81 10.80 21.65
N LEU A 25 34.13 9.54 21.93
CA LEU A 25 35.44 9.13 22.41
C LEU A 25 36.18 8.39 21.31
N SER A 26 37.39 8.83 20.98
CA SER A 26 38.28 8.14 20.04
C SER A 26 39.44 7.54 20.82
N LEU A 27 39.67 6.24 20.64
CA LEU A 27 40.69 5.50 21.38
C LEU A 27 41.54 4.67 20.41
N GLU A 28 42.83 4.99 20.35
CA GLU A 28 43.82 4.21 19.61
C GLU A 28 44.38 3.10 20.52
N SER A 29 43.54 2.12 20.87
CA SER A 29 43.97 0.93 21.63
C SER A 29 43.40 -0.34 21.03
N ARG A 30 44.29 -1.31 20.76
CA ARG A 30 43.91 -2.65 20.28
C ARG A 30 43.17 -3.48 21.33
N GLU A 31 43.36 -3.19 22.62
CA GLU A 31 42.69 -3.91 23.72
C GLU A 31 41.20 -3.59 23.81
N TRP A 32 40.77 -2.46 23.25
CA TRP A 32 39.39 -1.96 23.33
C TRP A 32 38.70 -1.93 21.95
N GLU A 33 39.27 -2.64 20.96
CA GLU A 33 38.76 -2.64 19.59
C GLU A 33 37.33 -3.18 19.50
N ASP A 34 37.02 -4.22 20.28
CA ASP A 34 35.67 -4.85 20.35
C ASP A 34 34.58 -3.91 20.88
N PHE A 35 34.97 -2.77 21.46
CA PHE A 35 34.06 -1.77 22.00
C PHE A 35 33.94 -0.54 21.09
N LYS A 36 34.50 -0.56 19.88
CA LYS A 36 34.31 0.50 18.90
C LYS A 36 33.02 0.30 18.09
N ASP A 37 32.36 1.39 17.73
CA ASP A 37 31.26 1.39 16.78
C ASP A 37 31.75 1.34 15.33
N ALA A 38 30.81 1.27 14.38
CA ALA A 38 31.10 1.21 12.94
C ALA A 38 31.88 2.43 12.42
N ASP A 39 31.82 3.56 13.13
CA ASP A 39 32.55 4.80 12.81
C ASP A 39 33.94 4.84 13.49
N GLY A 40 34.32 3.78 14.22
CA GLY A 40 35.59 3.67 14.93
C GLY A 40 35.66 4.43 16.26
N PHE A 41 34.54 4.92 16.79
CA PHE A 41 34.47 5.57 18.10
C PHE A 41 34.18 4.57 19.21
N PHE A 42 34.66 4.83 20.43
CA PHE A 42 34.44 3.99 21.59
C PHE A 42 32.96 4.06 22.03
N SER A 43 32.26 2.94 21.83
CA SER A 43 30.80 2.83 21.94
C SER A 43 30.35 2.77 23.41
N PRO A 44 29.55 3.76 23.88
CA PRO A 44 28.99 3.73 25.22
C PRO A 44 27.98 2.58 25.39
N ASN A 45 27.28 2.19 24.32
CA ASN A 45 26.31 1.10 24.33
C ASN A 45 26.98 -0.25 24.53
N LEU A 46 27.98 -0.60 23.69
CA LEU A 46 28.69 -1.88 23.81
C LEU A 46 29.29 -2.06 25.20
N LEU A 47 29.92 -1.00 25.72
CA LEU A 47 30.50 -1.02 27.06
C LEU A 47 29.44 -1.16 28.16
N SER A 48 28.32 -0.45 28.07
CA SER A 48 27.23 -0.56 29.06
C SER A 48 26.61 -1.96 29.06
N ARG A 49 26.46 -2.58 27.88
CA ARG A 49 25.96 -3.95 27.74
C ARG A 49 26.91 -4.96 28.40
N PHE A 50 28.19 -4.86 28.08
CA PHE A 50 29.23 -5.70 28.68
C PHE A 50 29.30 -5.54 30.20
N PHE A 51 29.27 -4.29 30.69
CA PHE A 51 29.30 -4.00 32.13
C PHE A 51 28.10 -4.59 32.87
N LYS A 52 26.89 -4.51 32.29
CA LYS A 52 25.69 -5.14 32.85
C LYS A 52 25.85 -6.66 32.95
N GLN A 53 26.34 -7.32 31.91
CA GLN A 53 26.61 -8.76 31.92
C GLN A 53 27.62 -9.12 33.01
N LEU A 54 28.68 -8.32 33.15
CA LEU A 54 29.69 -8.52 34.19
C LEU A 54 29.11 -8.37 35.60
N VAL A 55 28.30 -7.34 35.85
CA VAL A 55 27.61 -7.16 37.14
C VAL A 55 26.71 -8.35 37.44
N ASN A 56 25.93 -8.82 36.46
CA ASN A 56 25.04 -9.97 36.65
C ASN A 56 25.79 -11.25 36.97
N LYS A 57 26.88 -11.52 36.26
CA LYS A 57 27.74 -12.67 36.52
C LYS A 57 28.33 -12.59 37.94
N SER A 58 28.81 -11.41 38.32
CA SER A 58 29.42 -11.17 39.63
C SER A 58 28.43 -11.30 40.79
N LEU A 59 27.14 -11.00 40.59
CA LEU A 59 26.12 -11.13 41.64
C LEU A 59 25.97 -12.58 42.16
N ASN A 60 26.33 -13.59 41.37
CA ASN A 60 26.32 -14.99 41.80
C ASN A 60 27.48 -15.33 42.74
N ASP A 61 28.58 -14.56 42.65
CA ASP A 61 29.84 -14.85 43.35
C ASP A 61 30.04 -13.95 44.60
N ILE A 62 29.15 -12.97 44.83
CA ILE A 62 29.27 -12.00 45.93
C ILE A 62 28.63 -12.54 47.21
N LYS A 63 29.38 -12.51 48.31
CA LYS A 63 28.86 -12.72 49.66
C LYS A 63 28.01 -11.51 50.07
N ILE A 64 26.69 -11.68 50.14
CA ILE A 64 25.76 -10.62 50.53
C ILE A 64 25.93 -10.33 52.05
N PRO A 65 26.15 -9.07 52.47
CA PRO A 65 26.25 -8.71 53.88
C PRO A 65 24.97 -9.02 54.66
N GLU A 66 25.12 -9.33 55.94
CA GLU A 66 24.00 -9.65 56.83
C GLU A 66 22.99 -8.49 56.91
N GLY A 67 21.70 -8.81 56.82
CA GLY A 67 20.61 -7.82 56.82
C GLY A 67 20.28 -7.22 55.45
N LEU A 68 20.98 -7.60 54.38
CA LEU A 68 20.65 -7.23 53.00
C LEU A 68 20.22 -8.47 52.19
N ALA A 69 19.24 -8.30 51.32
CA ALA A 69 18.92 -9.28 50.29
C ALA A 69 18.93 -8.58 48.93
N VAL A 70 19.87 -8.98 48.06
CA VAL A 70 19.91 -8.48 46.69
C VAL A 70 18.83 -9.18 45.88
N ARG A 71 18.07 -8.39 45.12
CA ARG A 71 16.97 -8.86 44.28
C ARG A 71 17.16 -8.26 42.91
N ARG A 72 16.93 -9.08 41.89
CA ARG A 72 17.17 -8.65 40.51
C ARG A 72 16.04 -7.78 39.95
N THR A 73 14.88 -7.78 40.60
CA THR A 73 13.74 -6.91 40.24
C THR A 73 12.86 -6.51 41.41
N ARG A 74 12.19 -5.36 41.25
CA ARG A 74 11.26 -4.78 42.23
C ARG A 74 9.88 -5.49 42.17
N PRO A 75 9.20 -5.77 43.30
CA PRO A 75 7.93 -6.50 43.31
C PRO A 75 6.77 -5.80 42.59
N SER A 76 6.73 -4.45 42.59
CA SER A 76 5.67 -3.67 41.95
C SER A 76 5.66 -3.77 40.41
N LEU A 77 6.73 -4.31 39.80
CA LEU A 77 6.81 -4.61 38.37
C LEU A 77 6.26 -6.00 38.01
N ARG A 78 5.97 -6.87 39.00
CA ARG A 78 5.33 -8.17 38.75
C ARG A 78 3.84 -8.07 38.43
N GLU A 79 3.16 -7.02 38.88
CA GLU A 79 1.73 -6.81 38.63
C GLU A 79 1.44 -6.01 37.36
N SER A 80 2.43 -5.36 36.77
CA SER A 80 2.35 -4.90 35.38
C SER A 80 2.54 -6.11 34.45
N SER A 81 1.53 -6.40 33.62
CA SER A 81 1.33 -7.60 32.78
C SER A 81 2.41 -7.93 31.73
N TRP A 82 3.66 -7.54 31.93
CA TRP A 82 4.73 -7.55 30.94
C TRP A 82 5.95 -8.40 31.34
N TRP A 83 6.10 -8.76 32.62
CA TRP A 83 7.26 -9.54 33.10
C TRP A 83 7.47 -10.89 32.39
N PRO A 84 6.43 -11.69 32.05
CA PRO A 84 6.61 -12.95 31.34
C PRO A 84 7.16 -12.75 29.91
N VAL A 85 6.77 -11.66 29.25
CA VAL A 85 7.20 -11.34 27.87
C VAL A 85 8.67 -10.89 27.83
N TYR A 86 9.17 -10.24 28.88
CA TYR A 86 10.57 -9.84 29.01
C TYR A 86 11.53 -11.00 29.31
N ALA A 87 11.03 -12.10 29.88
CA ALA A 87 11.85 -13.29 30.17
C ALA A 87 12.17 -14.09 28.90
N ASP A 88 11.18 -14.25 27.99
CA ASP A 88 11.37 -14.93 26.70
C ASP A 88 12.22 -14.13 25.71
N LEU A 89 12.21 -12.80 25.81
CA LEU A 89 13.01 -11.85 25.02
C LEU A 89 14.54 -12.06 25.15
N LEU A 90 15.02 -12.68 26.25
CA LEU A 90 16.45 -12.74 26.59
C LEU A 90 17.13 -14.08 26.26
N GLY A 91 16.42 -15.04 25.64
CA GLY A 91 17.03 -16.28 25.15
C GLY A 91 17.50 -17.23 26.26
N ASP A 92 16.71 -17.43 27.31
CA ASP A 92 16.95 -18.48 28.31
C ASP A 92 16.25 -19.77 27.83
N SER A 93 16.95 -20.55 26.99
CA SER A 93 16.47 -21.88 26.60
C SER A 93 16.53 -22.79 27.82
N GLY A 94 15.37 -22.97 28.46
CA GLY A 94 15.01 -24.10 29.32
C GLY A 94 16.16 -24.83 30.02
N GLU A 95 16.73 -24.22 31.05
CA GLU A 95 17.24 -24.89 32.25
C GLU A 95 17.35 -23.80 33.32
N GLU A 96 16.95 -24.09 34.56
CA GLU A 96 17.02 -23.15 35.68
C GLU A 96 18.46 -22.65 35.90
N SER A 97 18.85 -21.59 35.20
CA SER A 97 20.10 -20.88 35.42
C SER A 97 19.79 -19.49 35.93
N GLN A 98 20.23 -19.25 37.16
CA GLN A 98 19.95 -18.06 37.93
C GLN A 98 20.61 -16.83 37.30
N SER A 99 20.08 -16.20 36.24
CA SER A 99 20.69 -14.98 35.65
C SER A 99 19.74 -13.85 35.17
N GLY A 100 18.49 -13.77 35.63
CA GLY A 100 17.56 -12.72 35.18
C GLY A 100 17.89 -11.27 35.60
N ALA A 101 18.33 -10.42 34.67
CA ALA A 101 18.35 -8.95 34.76
C ALA A 101 17.75 -8.34 33.47
N VAL A 102 16.98 -7.25 33.58
CA VAL A 102 16.14 -6.71 32.50
C VAL A 102 16.61 -5.35 31.98
N TYR A 103 16.54 -5.17 30.65
CA TYR A 103 16.78 -3.93 29.90
C TYR A 103 15.54 -3.02 29.89
N SER A 104 15.77 -1.71 30.04
CA SER A 104 14.84 -0.62 29.75
C SER A 104 15.66 0.48 29.07
N GLU A 105 15.38 0.78 27.80
CA GLU A 105 16.00 1.91 27.07
C GLU A 105 15.59 3.27 27.66
N ASN A 106 14.59 3.28 28.54
CA ASN A 106 14.07 4.50 29.17
C ASN A 106 14.75 4.85 30.51
N HIS A 107 15.76 4.11 30.96
CA HIS A 107 16.40 4.33 32.27
C HIS A 107 17.92 4.50 32.18
N GLY A 108 18.37 5.61 31.61
CA GLY A 108 19.71 6.18 31.84
C GLY A 108 20.94 5.26 31.66
N PRO A 109 22.15 5.77 31.94
CA PRO A 109 23.40 5.00 31.79
C PRO A 109 23.76 4.13 33.00
N ALA A 110 22.83 3.95 33.94
CA ALA A 110 23.07 3.24 35.18
C ALA A 110 22.52 1.80 35.11
N THR A 111 23.27 0.88 35.70
CA THR A 111 22.79 -0.45 36.10
C THR A 111 22.24 -0.34 37.51
N THR A 112 20.91 -0.35 37.66
CA THR A 112 20.26 -0.27 38.97
C THR A 112 20.15 -1.64 39.63
N LEU A 113 20.71 -1.78 40.83
CA LEU A 113 20.53 -2.94 41.70
C LEU A 113 19.42 -2.67 42.71
N TYR A 114 18.53 -3.64 42.92
CA TYR A 114 17.53 -3.57 43.98
C TYR A 114 17.98 -4.38 45.19
N VAL A 115 18.01 -3.75 46.35
CA VAL A 115 18.41 -4.38 47.60
C VAL A 115 17.29 -4.21 48.61
N GLN A 116 16.88 -5.30 49.25
CA GLN A 116 15.90 -5.28 50.31
C GLN A 116 16.62 -5.27 51.66
N TRP A 117 16.34 -4.26 52.48
CA TRP A 117 16.81 -4.21 53.86
C TRP A 117 15.95 -5.12 54.74
N GLN A 118 16.57 -6.14 55.33
CA GLN A 118 15.92 -7.15 56.16
C GLN A 118 16.16 -6.93 57.67
N GLY A 119 17.04 -5.99 58.04
CA GLY A 119 17.36 -5.68 59.43
C GLY A 119 16.41 -4.67 60.11
N GLY A 120 16.57 -4.51 61.43
CA GLY A 120 15.91 -3.44 62.22
C GLY A 120 14.38 -3.53 62.34
N ARG A 121 13.78 -2.59 63.10
CA ARG A 121 12.30 -2.49 63.26
C ARG A 121 11.67 -1.43 62.36
N SER A 122 12.32 -0.28 62.16
CA SER A 122 11.72 0.88 61.49
C SER A 122 11.72 0.83 59.96
N TYR A 123 12.66 0.10 59.36
CA TYR A 123 12.85 0.04 57.90
C TYR A 123 12.79 -1.39 57.36
N LYS A 124 12.25 -2.34 58.13
CA LYS A 124 12.16 -3.74 57.72
C LYS A 124 11.42 -3.84 56.39
N ASN A 125 12.00 -4.56 55.43
CA ASN A 125 11.53 -4.73 54.06
C ASN A 125 11.64 -3.48 53.16
N LEU A 126 12.41 -2.45 53.57
CA LEU A 126 12.67 -1.28 52.72
C LEU A 126 13.42 -1.70 51.45
N TRP A 127 12.90 -1.30 50.31
CA TRP A 127 13.55 -1.48 49.01
C TRP A 127 14.46 -0.30 48.71
N ILE A 128 15.73 -0.60 48.45
CA ILE A 128 16.79 0.35 48.13
C ILE A 128 17.16 0.13 46.66
N SER A 129 17.22 1.20 45.89
CA SER A 129 17.79 1.19 44.53
C SER A 129 19.21 1.73 44.59
N VAL A 130 20.14 1.04 43.92
CA VAL A 130 21.55 1.42 43.86
C VAL A 130 21.96 1.53 42.40
N ASP A 131 22.21 2.74 41.94
CA ASP A 131 22.60 3.02 40.56
C ASP A 131 24.12 2.93 40.37
N LEU A 132 24.55 1.98 39.54
CA LEU A 132 25.94 1.79 39.14
C LEU A 132 26.17 2.36 37.74
N THR A 133 27.05 3.36 37.61
CA THR A 133 27.37 4.00 36.33
C THR A 133 28.88 4.02 36.13
N LEU A 134 29.34 3.61 34.96
CA LEU A 134 30.74 3.73 34.55
C LEU A 134 31.08 5.20 34.26
N SER A 135 32.27 5.63 34.67
CA SER A 135 32.79 6.96 34.37
C SER A 135 34.25 6.92 33.91
N ILE A 136 34.59 7.85 33.02
CA ILE A 136 35.97 8.11 32.59
C ILE A 136 36.29 9.56 32.96
N ASP A 137 37.35 9.75 33.74
CA ASP A 137 37.68 11.03 34.35
C ASP A 137 38.67 11.82 33.48
N TYR A 138 38.53 13.15 33.48
CA TYR A 138 39.34 14.09 32.71
C TYR A 138 39.64 15.37 33.51
N PRO A 139 40.84 15.94 33.36
CA PRO A 139 41.13 17.27 33.90
C PRO A 139 40.37 18.36 33.11
N ILE A 140 40.07 19.49 33.75
CA ILE A 140 39.36 20.63 33.11
C ILE A 140 40.07 21.11 31.84
N SER A 141 41.39 21.02 31.76
CA SER A 141 42.17 21.43 30.58
C SER A 141 41.84 20.67 29.30
N LYS A 142 41.15 19.52 29.39
CA LYS A 142 40.69 18.72 28.24
C LYS A 142 39.26 19.04 27.79
N LEU A 143 38.55 19.92 28.50
CA LEU A 143 37.17 20.25 28.18
C LEU A 143 37.10 21.02 26.84
N LEU A 144 36.31 20.53 25.89
CA LEU A 144 36.19 21.11 24.56
C LEU A 144 35.28 22.35 24.49
N VAL A 145 34.54 22.61 25.57
CA VAL A 145 33.43 23.57 25.61
C VAL A 145 33.65 24.62 26.70
N PRO A 146 33.20 25.88 26.50
CA PRO A 146 33.39 26.93 27.49
C PRO A 146 32.63 26.65 28.80
N LEU A 147 33.33 26.79 29.91
CA LEU A 147 32.72 26.80 31.24
C LEU A 147 31.80 28.00 31.41
N ALA A 148 30.73 27.83 32.18
CA ALA A 148 29.92 28.93 32.67
C ALA A 148 30.74 29.80 33.63
N GLU A 149 30.39 31.09 33.72
CA GLU A 149 31.02 32.00 34.68
C GLU A 149 30.58 31.61 36.09
N ILE A 150 31.54 31.15 36.91
CA ILE A 150 31.31 30.76 38.30
C ILE A 150 31.96 31.82 39.21
N PRO A 151 31.17 32.72 39.83
CA PRO A 151 31.70 33.82 40.65
C PRO A 151 32.39 33.37 41.94
N LEU A 152 32.13 32.15 42.41
CA LEU A 152 32.60 31.66 43.70
C LEU A 152 34.01 31.05 43.59
N ALA A 153 35.01 31.71 44.19
CA ALA A 153 36.41 31.25 44.17
C ALA A 153 36.60 29.81 44.71
N GLU A 154 35.82 29.42 45.72
CA GLU A 154 35.84 28.06 46.28
C GLU A 154 35.37 27.01 45.27
N ALA A 155 34.33 27.33 44.48
CA ALA A 155 33.85 26.43 43.44
C ALA A 155 34.86 26.25 42.30
N ASN A 156 35.62 27.31 41.95
CA ASN A 156 36.71 27.20 40.98
C ASN A 156 37.85 26.29 41.49
N SER A 157 38.21 26.38 42.77
CA SER A 157 39.20 25.47 43.39
C SER A 157 38.74 24.01 43.35
N ILE A 158 37.47 23.75 43.71
CA ILE A 158 36.87 22.41 43.62
C ILE A 158 36.85 21.91 42.17
N LEU A 159 36.49 22.76 41.22
CA LEU A 159 36.44 22.43 39.79
C LEU A 159 37.82 22.01 39.26
N GLN A 160 38.88 22.74 39.60
CA GLN A 160 40.25 22.40 39.21
C GLN A 160 40.74 21.10 39.86
N ARG A 161 40.35 20.85 41.12
CA ARG A 161 40.71 19.62 41.84
C ARG A 161 39.97 18.38 41.31
N CYS A 162 38.69 18.51 41.00
CA CYS A 162 37.82 17.38 40.66
C CYS A 162 37.73 17.10 39.15
N GLY A 163 38.04 18.06 38.28
CA GLY A 163 37.88 17.86 36.84
C GLY A 163 36.44 17.69 36.39
N PHE A 164 36.25 16.93 35.32
CA PHE A 164 34.96 16.41 34.88
C PHE A 164 35.09 14.93 34.53
N HIS A 165 33.97 14.25 34.36
CA HIS A 165 33.95 12.89 33.87
C HIS A 165 32.89 12.75 32.79
N VAL A 166 33.08 11.75 31.94
CA VAL A 166 32.08 11.38 30.93
C VAL A 166 31.41 10.08 31.36
N VAL A 167 30.10 10.01 31.17
CA VAL A 167 29.30 8.81 31.42
C VAL A 167 28.60 8.39 30.12
N PRO A 168 28.28 7.10 29.94
CA PRO A 168 27.47 6.68 28.79
C PRO A 168 26.18 7.52 28.68
N ALA A 169 25.70 7.77 27.47
CA ALA A 169 24.41 8.46 27.28
C ALA A 169 23.79 8.11 25.91
N GLY A 170 22.85 7.17 25.92
CA GLY A 170 22.23 6.65 24.69
C GLY A 170 23.15 5.69 23.94
N LEU A 171 22.90 5.52 22.64
CA LEU A 171 23.55 4.50 21.81
C LEU A 171 24.99 4.87 21.39
N ASP A 172 25.26 6.14 21.13
CA ASP A 172 26.40 6.63 20.35
C ASP A 172 27.14 7.82 20.98
N SER A 173 26.77 8.25 22.18
CA SER A 173 27.32 9.46 22.80
C SER A 173 27.64 9.31 24.28
N TRP A 174 28.63 10.09 24.73
CA TRP A 174 29.03 10.20 26.12
C TRP A 174 28.64 11.57 26.66
N ARG A 175 28.01 11.64 27.84
CA ARG A 175 27.59 12.89 28.47
C ARG A 175 28.67 13.41 29.42
N ILE A 176 29.03 14.69 29.27
CA ILE A 176 29.89 15.40 30.21
C ILE A 176 29.14 15.62 31.53
N SER A 177 29.78 15.28 32.64
CA SER A 177 29.19 15.34 33.97
C SER A 177 30.15 15.97 34.99
N PHE A 178 29.60 16.86 35.81
CA PHE A 178 30.29 17.53 36.92
C PHE A 178 29.79 17.02 38.28
N SER A 179 29.19 15.83 38.34
CA SER A 179 28.52 15.33 39.55
C SER A 179 29.44 15.22 40.79
N MET A 180 30.76 15.05 40.59
CA MET A 180 31.76 15.06 41.68
C MET A 180 31.98 16.48 42.23
N VAL A 181 32.07 17.48 41.35
CA VAL A 181 32.15 18.89 41.75
C VAL A 181 30.88 19.28 42.49
N GLU A 182 29.71 18.90 41.96
CA GLU A 182 28.42 19.13 42.61
C GLU A 182 28.37 18.48 44.00
N LYS A 183 28.90 17.27 44.17
CA LYS A 183 28.94 16.57 45.46
C LYS A 183 29.76 17.37 46.49
N GLU A 184 30.95 17.84 46.11
CA GLU A 184 31.83 18.59 47.00
C GLU A 184 31.23 19.96 47.37
N VAL A 185 30.67 20.69 46.39
CA VAL A 185 29.97 21.96 46.62
C VAL A 185 28.75 21.75 47.53
N LEU A 186 27.99 20.68 47.32
CA LEU A 186 26.86 20.35 48.19
C LEU A 186 27.30 19.95 49.60
N ALA A 187 28.45 19.28 49.75
CA ALA A 187 28.97 18.90 51.06
C ALA A 187 29.32 20.15 51.90
N SER A 188 29.96 21.15 51.29
CA SER A 188 30.34 22.41 51.94
C SER A 188 29.19 23.42 52.09
N SER A 189 28.05 23.19 51.43
CA SER A 189 26.87 24.08 51.50
C SER A 189 26.17 24.06 52.87
N SER A 190 25.52 25.17 53.23
CA SER A 190 24.77 25.32 54.49
C SER A 190 23.58 24.34 54.60
N ASP A 191 23.20 24.02 55.84
CA ASP A 191 22.04 23.13 56.08
C ASP A 191 20.73 23.73 55.59
N GLY A 192 20.58 25.06 55.63
CA GLY A 192 19.42 25.75 55.07
C GLY A 192 19.24 25.50 53.57
N PHE A 193 20.34 25.54 52.81
CA PHE A 193 20.36 25.23 51.38
C PHE A 193 19.95 23.77 51.12
N LYS A 194 20.55 22.82 51.87
CA LYS A 194 20.24 21.39 51.78
C LYS A 194 18.77 21.12 52.09
N GLN A 195 18.18 21.83 53.05
CA GLN A 195 16.76 21.73 53.39
C GLN A 195 15.86 22.24 52.25
N CYS A 196 16.18 23.38 51.61
CA CYS A 196 15.43 23.84 50.43
C CYS A 196 15.37 22.78 49.34
N TYR A 197 16.51 22.17 49.01
CA TYR A 197 16.58 21.10 48.01
C TYR A 197 15.76 19.86 48.39
N ARG A 198 15.71 19.50 49.67
CA ARG A 198 14.86 18.39 50.16
C ARG A 198 13.38 18.71 50.01
N VAL A 199 12.96 19.92 50.38
CA VAL A 199 11.55 20.34 50.26
C VAL A 199 11.10 20.33 48.80
N LEU A 200 11.90 20.86 47.87
CA LEU A 200 11.59 20.84 46.43
C LEU A 200 11.30 19.42 45.91
N LYS A 201 12.10 18.43 46.34
CA LYS A 201 11.89 17.03 45.96
C LYS A 201 10.61 16.45 46.56
N ILE A 202 10.35 16.70 47.85
CA ILE A 202 9.14 16.21 48.52
C ILE A 202 7.89 16.80 47.87
N VAL A 203 7.87 18.11 47.61
CA VAL A 203 6.72 18.78 46.98
C VAL A 203 6.48 18.22 45.58
N ARG A 204 7.54 17.99 44.80
CA ARG A 204 7.43 17.33 43.49
C ARG A 204 6.83 15.93 43.63
N ASP A 205 7.35 15.12 44.55
CA ASP A 205 6.92 13.72 44.71
C ASP A 205 5.44 13.65 45.09
N VAL A 206 5.00 14.50 46.03
CA VAL A 206 3.58 14.59 46.46
C VAL A 206 2.67 15.05 45.31
N VAL A 207 3.07 16.10 44.57
CA VAL A 207 2.29 16.60 43.43
C VAL A 207 2.19 15.55 42.34
N CYS A 208 3.30 14.92 41.97
CA CYS A 208 3.32 13.85 40.97
C CYS A 208 2.46 12.65 41.40
N GLU A 209 2.53 12.23 42.66
CA GLU A 209 1.70 11.15 43.20
C GLU A 209 0.21 11.46 43.09
N ASN A 210 -0.21 12.67 43.46
CA ASN A 210 -1.60 13.10 43.37
C ASN A 210 -2.10 13.19 41.91
N LEU A 211 -1.24 13.63 40.98
CA LEU A 211 -1.54 13.63 39.54
C LEU A 211 -1.48 12.23 38.92
N GLY A 212 -0.94 11.22 39.62
CA GLY A 212 -0.68 9.89 39.08
C GLY A 212 0.43 9.88 38.03
N TRP A 213 1.37 10.83 38.09
CA TRP A 213 2.49 10.98 37.17
C TRP A 213 3.81 10.56 37.84
N ASP A 214 4.82 10.25 37.02
CA ASP A 214 6.13 9.84 37.52
C ASP A 214 6.97 11.07 37.91
N ALA A 215 7.60 11.03 39.08
CA ALA A 215 8.46 12.12 39.58
C ALA A 215 9.71 12.36 38.71
N SER A 216 10.07 11.43 37.82
CA SER A 216 11.12 11.60 36.81
C SER A 216 10.77 12.64 35.75
N LEU A 217 9.49 12.98 35.57
CA LEU A 217 9.06 14.01 34.62
C LEU A 217 9.73 15.37 34.89
N VAL A 218 9.90 15.70 36.17
CA VAL A 218 10.73 16.83 36.63
C VAL A 218 11.95 16.25 37.40
N PRO A 219 13.04 15.92 36.70
CA PRO A 219 14.21 15.32 37.33
C PRO A 219 14.76 16.23 38.42
N SER A 220 15.23 15.66 39.52
CA SER A 220 15.83 16.46 40.60
C SER A 220 17.05 17.27 40.14
N TYR A 221 17.68 16.84 39.04
CA TYR A 221 18.77 17.55 38.38
C TYR A 221 18.39 18.95 37.88
N VAL A 222 17.13 19.15 37.45
CA VAL A 222 16.62 20.46 37.02
C VAL A 222 16.65 21.44 38.19
N PHE A 223 16.08 21.04 39.34
CA PHE A 223 16.14 21.84 40.56
C PHE A 223 17.59 22.07 41.00
N LYS A 224 18.40 21.02 41.02
CA LYS A 224 19.80 21.08 41.45
C LYS A 224 20.60 22.11 40.65
N THR A 225 20.42 22.15 39.33
CA THR A 225 21.13 23.06 38.42
C THR A 225 20.79 24.53 38.69
N VAL A 226 19.49 24.86 38.77
CA VAL A 226 19.05 26.23 39.06
C VAL A 226 19.45 26.64 40.47
N LEU A 227 19.44 25.70 41.42
CA LEU A 227 19.75 25.96 42.83
C LEU A 227 21.24 26.23 43.03
N LEU A 228 22.11 25.50 42.33
CA LEU A 228 23.55 25.74 42.32
C LEU A 228 23.89 27.10 41.67
N SER A 229 23.24 27.47 40.57
CA SER A 229 23.40 28.79 39.97
C SER A 229 22.99 29.92 40.93
N GLN A 230 21.94 29.72 41.73
CA GLN A 230 21.54 30.66 42.79
C GLN A 230 22.55 30.72 43.93
N LEU A 231 23.14 29.60 44.33
CA LEU A 231 24.17 29.55 45.37
C LEU A 231 25.39 30.41 44.98
N PHE A 232 25.83 30.33 43.73
CA PHE A 232 26.98 31.08 43.24
C PHE A 232 26.72 32.58 43.04
N THR A 233 25.46 33.02 43.05
CA THR A 233 25.08 34.41 42.79
C THR A 233 24.49 35.14 44.00
N ASN A 234 23.98 34.44 45.01
CA ASN A 234 23.30 35.06 46.16
C ASN A 234 23.73 34.42 47.50
N GLY A 235 24.72 35.02 48.17
CA GLY A 235 25.40 34.45 49.34
C GLY A 235 24.59 34.27 50.63
N HIS A 236 23.36 34.78 50.78
CA HIS A 236 22.69 34.84 52.10
C HIS A 236 21.16 34.59 52.13
N ARG A 237 20.57 33.79 51.21
CA ARG A 237 19.08 33.59 51.14
C ARG A 237 18.54 32.31 51.80
N TRP A 238 19.33 31.62 52.62
CA TRP A 238 19.04 30.24 53.05
C TRP A 238 18.55 30.11 54.51
N GLU A 239 18.35 31.24 55.18
CA GLU A 239 17.86 31.32 56.57
C GLU A 239 16.42 30.83 56.71
N LYS A 240 16.06 30.43 57.94
CA LYS A 240 14.75 29.80 58.23
C LYS A 240 13.57 30.70 57.85
N ASP A 241 13.68 31.99 58.12
CA ASP A 241 12.56 32.94 58.00
C ASP A 241 12.28 33.35 56.55
N ARG A 242 13.23 33.12 55.64
CA ARG A 242 13.09 33.43 54.20
C ARG A 242 12.94 32.19 53.33
N ARG A 243 12.92 30.99 53.94
CA ARG A 243 13.01 29.72 53.22
C ARG A 243 11.83 29.45 52.29
N SER A 244 10.61 29.70 52.74
CA SER A 244 9.40 29.54 51.93
C SER A 244 9.45 30.43 50.68
N GLN A 245 9.78 31.71 50.88
CA GLN A 245 9.95 32.68 49.81
C GLN A 245 11.06 32.26 48.83
N THR A 246 12.21 31.81 49.33
CA THR A 246 13.31 31.30 48.49
C THR A 246 12.89 30.09 47.65
N ILE A 247 12.09 29.17 48.19
CA ILE A 247 11.58 28.00 47.45
C ILE A 247 10.60 28.43 46.36
N ILE A 248 9.68 29.36 46.65
CA ILE A 248 8.74 29.89 45.65
C ILE A 248 9.49 30.61 44.53
N GLU A 249 10.43 31.50 44.86
CA GLU A 249 11.29 32.19 43.88
C GLU A 249 12.10 31.21 43.04
N HIS A 250 12.57 30.11 43.63
CA HIS A 250 13.25 29.05 42.90
C HIS A 250 12.31 28.34 41.91
N LEU A 251 11.12 27.94 42.35
CA LEU A 251 10.13 27.31 41.47
C LEU A 251 9.67 28.25 40.35
N ASP A 252 9.47 29.53 40.62
CA ASP A 252 9.12 30.53 39.61
C ASP A 252 10.23 30.67 38.54
N ARG A 253 11.52 30.59 38.93
CA ARG A 253 12.62 30.60 37.96
C ARG A 253 12.69 29.33 37.12
N VAL A 254 12.47 28.16 37.75
CA VAL A 254 12.41 26.89 37.01
C VAL A 254 11.22 26.91 36.04
N MET A 255 10.07 27.41 36.48
CA MET A 255 8.88 27.62 35.66
C MET A 255 9.15 28.51 34.45
N GLN A 256 9.77 29.68 34.67
CA GLN A 256 10.15 30.58 33.58
C GLN A 256 11.12 29.91 32.61
N GLY A 257 12.09 29.14 33.13
CA GLY A 257 13.01 28.36 32.31
C GLY A 257 12.30 27.30 31.47
N VAL A 258 11.32 26.56 32.03
CA VAL A 258 10.51 25.60 31.28
C VAL A 258 9.64 26.27 30.23
N LYS A 259 8.99 27.40 30.57
CA LYS A 259 8.16 28.17 29.62
C LYS A 259 8.98 28.77 28.47
N ALA A 260 10.21 29.17 28.75
CA ALA A 260 11.16 29.65 27.74
C ALA A 260 11.93 28.51 27.05
N GLU A 261 11.64 27.24 27.41
CA GLU A 261 12.36 26.04 26.97
C GLU A 261 13.88 26.13 27.13
N LYS A 262 14.34 26.87 28.13
CA LYS A 262 15.73 27.22 28.36
C LYS A 262 16.08 27.19 29.84
N ILE A 263 16.74 26.11 30.25
CA ILE A 263 17.40 25.97 31.55
C ILE A 263 18.87 25.67 31.29
N GLN A 264 19.70 26.70 31.44
CA GLN A 264 21.13 26.59 31.20
C GLN A 264 21.81 25.75 32.27
N SER A 265 22.78 24.93 31.85
CA SER A 265 23.65 24.21 32.77
C SER A 265 24.43 25.16 33.67
N CYS A 266 24.65 24.74 34.92
CA CYS A 266 25.40 25.51 35.90
C CYS A 266 26.90 25.59 35.54
N PHE A 267 27.43 24.58 34.83
CA PHE A 267 28.86 24.48 34.51
C PHE A 267 29.19 24.67 33.03
N LEU A 268 28.24 24.40 32.13
CA LEU A 268 28.46 24.49 30.68
C LEU A 268 27.67 25.66 30.10
N ARG A 269 28.36 26.66 29.57
CA ARG A 269 27.73 27.93 29.12
C ARG A 269 26.73 27.72 27.99
N SER A 270 26.98 26.78 27.10
CA SER A 270 26.17 26.56 25.90
C SER A 270 25.19 25.38 26.02
N TYR A 271 25.20 24.65 27.14
CA TYR A 271 24.34 23.47 27.31
C TYR A 271 22.99 23.83 27.93
N ASN A 272 21.90 23.48 27.22
CA ASN A 272 20.53 23.57 27.71
C ASN A 272 20.07 22.20 28.25
N LEU A 273 19.48 22.18 29.45
CA LEU A 273 18.94 20.97 30.06
C LEU A 273 17.62 20.52 29.42
N LEU A 274 16.91 21.45 28.79
CA LEU A 274 15.66 21.18 28.09
C LEU A 274 15.93 21.06 26.60
N SER A 275 15.29 20.09 25.96
CA SER A 275 15.23 20.04 24.51
C SER A 275 14.18 21.06 24.04
N PRO A 276 14.51 21.96 23.10
CA PRO A 276 13.53 22.85 22.49
C PRO A 276 12.42 22.04 21.81
N SER A 277 11.18 22.53 21.91
CA SER A 277 9.98 21.89 21.33
C SER A 277 9.68 20.48 21.84
N ASP A 278 10.28 20.07 22.97
CA ASP A 278 9.92 18.81 23.64
C ASP A 278 8.55 18.96 24.31
N HIS A 279 7.58 18.16 23.85
CA HIS A 279 6.23 18.15 24.38
C HIS A 279 6.17 17.80 25.87
N GLU A 280 7.14 17.08 26.43
CA GLU A 280 7.21 16.84 27.87
C GLU A 280 7.43 18.14 28.67
N ASN A 281 7.94 19.21 28.06
CA ASN A 281 8.04 20.53 28.71
C ASN A 281 6.65 21.06 29.12
N LYS A 282 5.59 20.75 28.36
CA LYS A 282 4.21 21.12 28.73
C LYS A 282 3.75 20.37 29.98
N LEU A 283 4.12 19.09 30.11
CA LEU A 283 3.83 18.32 31.32
C LEU A 283 4.63 18.82 32.52
N ARG A 284 5.92 19.13 32.31
CA ARG A 284 6.80 19.74 33.33
C ARG A 284 6.22 21.05 33.84
N GLN A 285 5.70 21.87 32.93
CA GLN A 285 5.01 23.12 33.27
C GLN A 285 3.80 22.84 34.18
N CYS A 286 2.94 21.89 33.83
CA CYS A 286 1.78 21.54 34.67
C CYS A 286 2.20 21.11 36.09
N VAL A 287 3.21 20.24 36.22
CA VAL A 287 3.72 19.83 37.54
C VAL A 287 4.20 21.03 38.33
N LEU A 288 5.00 21.91 37.71
CA LEU A 288 5.55 23.08 38.39
C LEU A 288 4.44 24.09 38.78
N GLU A 289 3.35 24.20 38.01
CA GLU A 289 2.22 25.09 38.32
C GLU A 289 1.48 24.58 39.56
N GLU A 290 1.27 23.28 39.66
CA GLU A 290 0.69 22.63 40.83
C GLU A 290 1.64 22.70 42.05
N MET A 291 2.95 22.51 41.86
CA MET A 291 3.93 22.71 42.93
C MET A 291 3.90 24.15 43.48
N LEU A 292 3.78 25.17 42.61
CA LEU A 292 3.66 26.56 43.02
C LEU A 292 2.36 26.83 43.78
N ARG A 293 1.23 26.23 43.34
CA ARG A 293 -0.05 26.31 44.06
C ARG A 293 0.06 25.74 45.47
N VAL A 294 0.57 24.52 45.59
CA VAL A 294 0.77 23.85 46.89
C VAL A 294 1.67 24.69 47.80
N MET A 295 2.79 25.22 47.29
CA MET A 295 3.70 26.06 48.07
C MET A 295 3.09 27.41 48.49
N ARG A 296 2.11 27.92 47.74
CA ARG A 296 1.35 29.15 48.06
C ARG A 296 0.12 28.86 48.94
N GLY A 297 -0.11 27.62 49.35
CA GLY A 297 -1.25 27.22 50.18
C GLY A 297 -2.58 27.15 49.43
N MET A 298 -2.54 27.01 48.10
CA MET A 298 -3.73 26.85 47.25
C MET A 298 -4.02 25.36 47.01
N GLU A 299 -5.30 25.03 46.76
CA GLU A 299 -5.68 23.69 46.31
C GLU A 299 -5.12 23.40 44.91
N MET A 300 -4.89 22.11 44.61
CA MET A 300 -4.49 21.70 43.28
C MET A 300 -5.64 21.91 42.29
N ALA A 301 -5.33 22.36 41.07
CA ALA A 301 -6.37 22.65 40.09
C ALA A 301 -6.79 21.46 39.26
N PHE A 302 -5.94 20.45 39.12
CA PHE A 302 -6.24 19.26 38.33
C PHE A 302 -6.65 18.11 39.24
N SER A 303 -7.79 17.51 38.92
CA SER A 303 -8.12 16.16 39.38
C SER A 303 -7.22 15.13 38.69
N ARG A 304 -7.12 13.93 39.28
CA ARG A 304 -6.33 12.82 38.73
C ARG A 304 -6.80 12.41 37.32
N GLU A 305 -8.09 12.56 37.03
CA GLU A 305 -8.65 12.21 35.72
C GLU A 305 -8.30 13.26 34.66
N GLU A 306 -8.42 14.55 34.97
CA GLU A 306 -8.00 15.64 34.08
C GLU A 306 -6.48 15.59 33.80
N ALA A 307 -5.68 15.24 34.80
CA ALA A 307 -4.25 15.01 34.63
C ALA A 307 -3.96 13.81 33.71
N ARG A 308 -4.76 12.74 33.80
CA ARG A 308 -4.64 11.58 32.90
C ARG A 308 -4.97 11.97 31.46
N GLU A 309 -6.04 12.71 31.26
CA GLU A 309 -6.47 13.18 29.94
C GLU A 309 -5.44 14.12 29.30
N ARG A 310 -4.90 15.07 30.07
CA ARG A 310 -3.86 16.00 29.60
C ARG A 310 -2.57 15.28 29.21
N LYS A 311 -2.18 14.27 29.98
CA LYS A 311 -1.03 13.42 29.66
C LYS A 311 -1.25 12.65 28.35
N LEU A 312 -2.45 12.12 28.13
CA LEU A 312 -2.80 11.43 26.90
C LEU A 312 -2.72 12.38 25.68
N GLN A 313 -3.28 13.59 25.79
CA GLN A 313 -3.22 14.60 24.72
C GLN A 313 -1.79 14.92 24.31
N ILE A 314 -0.89 15.12 25.28
CA ILE A 314 0.51 15.45 25.01
C ILE A 314 1.25 14.27 24.37
N ARG A 315 0.97 13.03 24.78
CA ARG A 315 1.51 11.83 24.13
C ARG A 315 1.04 11.67 22.68
N VAL A 316 -0.19 12.09 22.36
CA VAL A 316 -0.68 12.10 20.97
C VAL A 316 0.11 13.11 20.12
N LEU A 317 0.43 14.29 20.65
CA LEU A 317 1.24 15.28 19.95
C LEU A 317 2.66 14.76 19.66
N GLU A 318 3.29 14.09 20.63
CA GLU A 318 4.59 13.43 20.43
C GLU A 318 4.54 12.39 19.30
N MET A 319 3.46 11.59 19.23
CA MET A 319 3.28 10.63 18.14
C MET A 319 3.10 11.31 16.79
N VAL A 320 2.40 12.45 16.72
CA VAL A 320 2.23 13.22 15.48
C VAL A 320 3.57 13.75 14.98
N ASP A 321 4.42 14.28 15.85
CA ASP A 321 5.75 14.78 15.46
C ASP A 321 6.67 13.65 14.98
N VAL A 322 6.59 12.46 15.61
CA VAL A 322 7.31 11.27 15.14
C VAL A 322 6.84 10.88 13.74
N LEU A 323 5.53 10.89 13.49
CA LEU A 323 4.97 10.60 12.16
C LEU A 323 5.39 11.65 11.12
N ASP A 324 5.34 12.94 11.46
CA ASP A 324 5.80 14.01 10.57
C ASP A 324 7.29 13.87 10.25
N TYR A 325 8.12 13.54 11.25
CA TYR A 325 9.52 13.25 11.04
C TYR A 325 9.75 12.02 10.14
N MET A 326 8.96 10.95 10.32
CA MET A 326 9.02 9.75 9.48
C MET A 326 8.69 10.09 8.03
N ILE A 327 7.56 10.76 7.80
CA ILE A 327 7.08 11.17 6.48
C ILE A 327 8.13 12.09 5.83
N SER A 328 8.55 13.14 6.54
CA SER A 328 9.57 14.09 6.06
C SER A 328 10.93 13.45 5.77
N SER A 329 11.32 12.40 6.50
CA SER A 329 12.61 11.71 6.28
C SER A 329 12.55 10.72 5.13
N LEU A 330 11.42 10.02 4.96
CA LEU A 330 11.18 9.13 3.83
C LEU A 330 11.07 9.93 2.52
N LEU A 331 10.34 11.06 2.52
CA LEU A 331 10.26 11.98 1.39
C LEU A 331 11.60 12.61 0.99
N ARG A 332 12.58 12.65 1.91
CA ARG A 332 13.94 13.15 1.66
C ARG A 332 14.95 12.03 1.34
N GLY A 333 14.49 10.80 1.13
CA GLY A 333 15.34 9.66 0.75
C GLY A 333 16.34 9.24 1.82
N LYS A 334 16.06 9.51 3.11
CA LYS A 334 16.93 9.07 4.20
C LYS A 334 16.81 7.57 4.42
N ASN A 335 17.93 6.94 4.78
CA ASN A 335 17.98 5.50 5.04
C ASN A 335 16.91 5.09 6.08
N PRO A 336 16.02 4.12 5.74
CA PRO A 336 14.98 3.64 6.64
C PRO A 336 15.50 3.27 8.02
N SER A 337 16.68 2.65 8.14
CA SER A 337 17.23 2.24 9.45
C SER A 337 17.42 3.42 10.42
N VAL A 338 17.85 4.58 9.92
CA VAL A 338 18.03 5.82 10.71
C VAL A 338 16.68 6.43 11.11
N VAL A 339 15.69 6.34 10.23
CA VAL A 339 14.31 6.77 10.52
C VAL A 339 13.72 5.88 11.61
N TRP A 340 13.91 4.57 11.50
CA TRP A 340 13.41 3.58 12.43
C TRP A 340 14.09 3.68 13.80
N SER A 341 15.42 3.84 13.90
CA SER A 341 16.08 4.01 15.21
C SER A 341 15.49 5.17 16.03
N LYS A 342 15.04 6.25 15.39
CA LYS A 342 14.33 7.36 16.06
C LYS A 342 12.89 7.03 16.48
N VAL A 343 12.21 6.17 15.74
CA VAL A 343 10.88 5.66 16.11
C VAL A 343 10.99 4.72 17.30
N PHE A 344 11.98 3.81 17.30
CA PHE A 344 12.25 2.84 18.35
C PHE A 344 12.62 3.49 19.69
N ILE A 345 13.39 4.59 19.69
CA ILE A 345 13.67 5.40 20.90
C ILE A 345 12.38 5.90 21.58
N ASN A 346 11.28 6.05 20.84
CA ASN A 346 10.01 6.55 21.34
C ASN A 346 8.95 5.45 21.59
N ILE A 347 9.27 4.17 21.39
CA ILE A 347 8.32 3.03 21.50
C ILE A 347 7.75 2.84 22.91
N GLY A 348 8.45 3.27 23.95
CA GLY A 348 7.93 3.27 25.32
C GLY A 348 6.64 4.07 25.52
N ASN A 349 6.24 4.86 24.52
CA ASN A 349 5.05 5.70 24.51
C ASN A 349 3.87 5.10 23.70
N LEU A 350 4.00 3.91 23.10
CA LEU A 350 2.91 3.25 22.35
C LEU A 350 1.92 2.51 23.28
N PRO A 351 0.60 2.56 22.99
CA PRO A 351 -0.39 1.80 23.73
C PRO A 351 -0.44 0.34 23.26
N ASN A 352 -0.10 -0.57 24.17
CA ASN A 352 -0.27 -2.03 24.09
C ASN A 352 0.79 -2.84 23.30
N PRO A 353 2.05 -2.94 23.79
CA PRO A 353 3.15 -3.69 23.16
C PRO A 353 3.07 -5.23 23.14
N ARG A 354 1.87 -5.86 23.25
CA ARG A 354 1.67 -7.29 23.65
C ARG A 354 2.27 -8.33 22.70
N LYS A 355 2.81 -7.93 21.55
CA LYS A 355 3.31 -8.81 20.48
C LYS A 355 4.75 -8.52 20.04
N GLY A 356 5.49 -7.65 20.72
CA GLY A 356 6.78 -7.12 20.23
C GLY A 356 8.05 -7.85 20.67
N GLY A 357 7.96 -8.93 21.46
CA GLY A 357 9.13 -9.55 22.09
C GLY A 357 10.09 -10.25 21.13
N GLU A 358 9.59 -11.14 20.27
CA GLU A 358 10.42 -11.86 19.29
C GLU A 358 11.03 -10.92 18.22
N PHE A 359 10.41 -9.76 17.99
CA PHE A 359 10.76 -8.80 16.95
C PHE A 359 12.03 -7.98 17.25
N MET A 360 12.32 -7.69 18.53
CA MET A 360 13.48 -6.87 18.91
C MET A 360 14.82 -7.61 18.79
N ASN A 361 14.81 -8.95 18.88
CA ASN A 361 16.02 -9.78 18.79
C ASN A 361 16.59 -9.86 17.37
N GLU A 362 15.73 -9.85 16.34
CA GLU A 362 16.17 -9.86 14.93
C GLU A 362 16.62 -8.48 14.43
N LEU A 363 16.20 -7.38 15.08
CA LEU A 363 16.51 -6.00 14.67
C LEU A 363 17.79 -5.43 15.29
N THR A 364 18.31 -6.03 16.37
CA THR A 364 19.59 -5.60 16.98
C THR A 364 20.82 -5.98 16.15
N ASP A 365 20.66 -6.78 15.10
CA ASP A 365 21.71 -7.14 14.14
C ASP A 365 21.70 -6.18 12.93
N LEU A 366 21.87 -4.89 13.21
CA LEU A 366 21.79 -3.78 12.25
C LEU A 366 22.93 -3.73 11.20
N ASN A 367 23.71 -4.82 11.06
CA ASN A 367 24.66 -5.01 9.97
C ASN A 367 24.09 -5.83 8.80
N CYS A 368 22.86 -6.33 8.89
CA CYS A 368 22.25 -7.08 7.79
C CYS A 368 21.54 -6.12 6.82
N THR A 369 22.02 -6.11 5.57
CA THR A 369 21.44 -5.36 4.44
C THR A 369 20.07 -5.89 3.96
N GLU A 370 19.55 -6.96 4.56
CA GLU A 370 18.28 -7.60 4.19
C GLU A 370 17.48 -7.98 5.45
N LEU A 371 16.21 -7.55 5.51
CA LEU A 371 15.26 -7.95 6.54
C LEU A 371 14.77 -9.39 6.26
N SER A 372 14.70 -10.23 7.29
CA SER A 372 14.11 -11.58 7.17
C SER A 372 12.63 -11.50 6.77
N GLU A 373 12.10 -12.50 6.05
CA GLU A 373 10.66 -12.59 5.72
C GLU A 373 9.77 -12.54 6.97
N LYS A 374 10.26 -13.10 8.10
CA LYS A 374 9.55 -13.10 9.38
C LYS A 374 9.53 -11.70 10.02
N ALA A 375 10.63 -10.94 9.92
CA ALA A 375 10.69 -9.53 10.33
C ALA A 375 9.76 -8.65 9.48
N TYR A 376 9.69 -8.90 8.18
CA TYR A 376 8.76 -8.22 7.26
C TYR A 376 7.29 -8.53 7.59
N PHE A 377 6.96 -9.79 7.87
CA PHE A 377 5.60 -10.19 8.27
C PHE A 377 5.19 -9.55 9.62
N ASN A 378 6.11 -9.48 10.57
CA ASN A 378 5.89 -8.83 11.86
C ASN A 378 5.76 -7.29 11.74
N LEU A 379 6.51 -6.68 10.82
CA LEU A 379 6.36 -5.26 10.46
C LEU A 379 4.96 -4.97 9.89
N ILE A 380 4.44 -5.84 9.03
CA ILE A 380 3.06 -5.73 8.51
C ILE A 380 2.04 -5.86 9.65
N GLN A 381 2.26 -6.75 10.62
CA GLN A 381 1.38 -6.88 11.79
C GLN A 381 1.42 -5.64 12.71
N ILE A 382 2.60 -5.04 12.92
CA ILE A 382 2.74 -3.80 13.70
C ILE A 382 2.09 -2.63 12.98
N TRP A 383 2.29 -2.51 11.66
CA TRP A 383 1.63 -1.50 10.83
C TRP A 383 0.11 -1.67 10.88
N SER A 384 -0.38 -2.90 10.73
CA SER A 384 -1.81 -3.21 10.83
C SER A 384 -2.38 -2.93 12.22
N SER A 385 -1.64 -3.23 13.30
CA SER A 385 -2.06 -2.96 14.67
C SER A 385 -2.02 -1.45 15.00
N THR A 386 -1.08 -0.73 14.42
CA THR A 386 -0.95 0.73 14.51
C THR A 386 -2.10 1.39 13.76
N GLN A 387 -2.43 0.94 12.55
CA GLN A 387 -3.61 1.37 11.81
C GLN A 387 -4.90 1.11 12.58
N ASP A 388 -5.05 -0.07 13.20
CA ASP A 388 -6.24 -0.44 13.97
C ASP A 388 -6.37 0.35 15.28
N PHE A 389 -5.24 0.67 15.93
CA PHE A 389 -5.17 1.60 17.05
C PHE A 389 -5.57 3.02 16.62
N PHE A 390 -5.04 3.54 15.50
CA PHE A 390 -5.45 4.84 14.96
C PHE A 390 -6.94 4.86 14.61
N ARG A 391 -7.48 3.78 14.06
CA ARG A 391 -8.91 3.63 13.77
C ARG A 391 -9.76 3.71 15.04
N LYS A 392 -9.32 3.06 16.12
CA LYS A 392 -9.99 3.11 17.45
C LYS A 392 -9.80 4.45 18.16
N LEU A 393 -8.65 5.10 17.99
CA LEU A 393 -8.32 6.44 18.51
C LEU A 393 -9.16 7.52 17.80
N LEU A 394 -9.35 7.40 16.48
CA LEU A 394 -10.26 8.20 15.66
C LEU A 394 -11.72 8.11 16.13
N ILE A 395 -12.12 6.96 16.69
CA ILE A 395 -13.46 6.73 17.24
C ILE A 395 -13.59 7.28 18.68
N ALA A 396 -12.50 7.35 19.45
CA ALA A 396 -12.53 7.67 20.89
C ALA A 396 -12.27 9.15 21.25
N LEU A 397 -11.71 9.98 20.35
CA LEU A 397 -11.30 11.36 20.66
C LEU A 397 -12.27 12.42 20.12
N LYS A 398 -12.89 13.23 20.99
CA LYS A 398 -13.57 14.50 20.65
C LYS A 398 -12.73 15.68 21.19
N GLY A 399 -12.58 16.75 20.40
CA GLY A 399 -11.85 17.97 20.80
C GLY A 399 -10.78 18.39 19.77
N GLU A 400 -9.71 19.06 20.23
CA GLU A 400 -8.68 19.81 19.46
C GLU A 400 -8.03 19.09 18.25
N LEU A 401 -8.24 17.78 18.07
CA LEU A 401 -7.96 17.04 16.84
C LEU A 401 -8.95 17.31 15.70
N SER A 402 -10.06 18.03 15.94
CA SER A 402 -10.95 18.49 14.88
C SER A 402 -10.19 19.30 13.83
N LEU A 403 -9.10 19.99 14.22
CA LEU A 403 -8.24 20.79 13.35
C LEU A 403 -7.27 19.94 12.49
N LEU A 404 -6.70 18.86 13.05
CA LEU A 404 -5.79 17.96 12.30
C LEU A 404 -6.58 17.00 11.41
N ALA A 405 -7.74 16.51 11.90
CA ALA A 405 -8.74 15.87 11.07
C ALA A 405 -9.24 16.87 10.02
N HIS A 406 -9.48 18.15 10.35
CA HIS A 406 -9.80 19.18 9.34
C HIS A 406 -8.71 19.27 8.29
N ASN A 407 -7.43 19.30 8.68
CA ASN A 407 -6.30 19.39 7.74
C ASN A 407 -6.17 18.14 6.88
N PHE A 408 -6.37 16.95 7.45
CA PHE A 408 -6.38 15.69 6.70
C PHE A 408 -7.59 15.62 5.77
N PHE A 409 -8.80 15.86 6.27
CA PHE A 409 -10.01 15.99 5.44
C PHE A 409 -9.88 17.10 4.41
N ALA A 410 -9.17 18.20 4.68
CA ALA A 410 -8.91 19.27 3.73
C ALA A 410 -7.93 18.83 2.62
N ILE A 411 -6.87 18.10 2.95
CA ILE A 411 -5.96 17.50 1.95
C ILE A 411 -6.74 16.50 1.07
N MET A 412 -7.53 15.64 1.70
CA MET A 412 -8.33 14.63 1.00
C MET A 412 -9.42 15.26 0.13
N SER A 413 -10.06 16.33 0.61
CA SER A 413 -11.02 17.13 -0.15
C SER A 413 -10.33 17.86 -1.30
N TYR A 414 -9.14 18.41 -1.07
CA TYR A 414 -8.32 19.05 -2.10
C TYR A 414 -7.90 18.05 -3.20
N ILE A 415 -7.52 16.83 -2.83
CA ILE A 415 -7.22 15.75 -3.79
C ILE A 415 -8.46 15.40 -4.63
N VAL A 416 -9.61 15.26 -3.97
CA VAL A 416 -10.91 15.04 -4.62
C VAL A 416 -11.24 16.16 -5.59
N GLU A 417 -11.10 17.42 -5.18
CA GLU A 417 -11.36 18.60 -6.03
C GLU A 417 -10.40 18.64 -7.22
N ARG A 418 -9.11 18.32 -7.03
CA ARG A 418 -8.13 18.25 -8.12
C ARG A 418 -8.44 17.16 -9.13
N PHE A 419 -8.86 15.98 -8.67
CA PHE A 419 -9.26 14.90 -9.57
C PHE A 419 -10.60 15.19 -10.24
N GLU A 420 -11.53 15.83 -9.55
CA GLU A 420 -12.78 16.29 -10.15
C GLU A 420 -12.52 17.31 -11.26
N GLU A 421 -11.63 18.28 -11.05
CA GLU A 421 -11.22 19.25 -12.07
C GLU A 421 -10.57 18.55 -13.27
N LYS A 422 -9.66 17.59 -13.03
CA LYS A 422 -9.06 16.75 -14.10
C LYS A 422 -10.07 15.87 -14.82
N ALA A 423 -11.20 15.54 -14.20
CA ALA A 423 -12.21 14.68 -14.81
C ALA A 423 -13.05 15.43 -15.84
N ARG A 424 -13.23 16.75 -15.70
CA ARG A 424 -14.07 17.58 -16.57
C ARG A 424 -13.49 17.70 -17.97
N PHE A 425 -14.35 18.00 -18.94
CA PHE A 425 -13.89 18.33 -20.29
C PHE A 425 -13.21 19.70 -20.27
N ILE A 426 -12.07 19.79 -20.96
CA ILE A 426 -11.36 21.06 -21.18
C ILE A 426 -12.27 22.07 -21.89
N ASN A 427 -13.15 21.61 -22.79
CA ASN A 427 -14.14 22.45 -23.47
C ASN A 427 -15.50 21.73 -23.61
N GLU A 428 -16.39 21.98 -22.65
CA GLU A 428 -17.74 21.39 -22.61
C GLU A 428 -18.57 21.72 -23.88
N SER A 429 -18.47 22.94 -24.40
CA SER A 429 -19.23 23.34 -25.60
C SER A 429 -18.74 22.63 -26.86
N GLU A 430 -17.43 22.43 -27.01
CA GLU A 430 -16.87 21.67 -28.14
C GLU A 430 -17.16 20.17 -27.99
N ALA A 431 -17.11 19.63 -26.77
CA ALA A 431 -17.50 18.24 -26.50
C ALA A 431 -18.97 17.98 -26.84
N GLU A 432 -19.86 18.92 -26.53
CA GLU A 432 -21.27 18.85 -26.88
C GLU A 432 -21.50 18.90 -28.39
N LEU A 433 -20.80 19.78 -29.10
CA LEU A 433 -20.85 19.84 -30.56
C LEU A 433 -20.37 18.53 -31.20
N ILE A 434 -19.28 17.94 -30.68
CA ILE A 434 -18.78 16.63 -31.12
C ILE A 434 -19.87 15.57 -30.93
N ARG A 435 -20.51 15.52 -29.76
CA ARG A 435 -21.59 14.58 -29.45
C ARG A 435 -22.74 14.72 -30.45
N GLU A 436 -23.21 15.95 -30.70
CA GLU A 436 -24.31 16.21 -31.65
C GLU A 436 -23.96 15.75 -33.07
N LYS A 437 -22.75 16.05 -33.54
CA LYS A 437 -22.30 15.64 -34.89
C LYS A 437 -22.16 14.12 -35.00
N LEU A 438 -21.66 13.45 -33.97
CA LEU A 438 -21.57 11.99 -33.92
C LEU A 438 -22.95 11.33 -33.91
N GLU A 439 -23.92 11.89 -33.17
CA GLU A 439 -25.30 11.39 -33.22
C GLU A 439 -25.91 11.48 -34.62
N ILE A 440 -25.66 12.57 -35.35
CA ILE A 440 -26.13 12.71 -36.73
C ILE A 440 -25.44 11.67 -37.62
N LEU A 441 -24.13 11.47 -37.46
CA LEU A 441 -23.39 10.46 -38.22
C LEU A 441 -23.95 9.05 -37.97
N VAL A 442 -24.16 8.67 -36.71
CA VAL A 442 -24.69 7.34 -36.36
C VAL A 442 -26.11 7.16 -36.88
N ARG A 443 -26.99 8.16 -36.78
CA ARG A 443 -28.32 8.10 -37.39
C ARG A 443 -28.25 7.91 -38.90
N ASN A 444 -27.37 8.64 -39.59
CA ASN A 444 -27.18 8.48 -41.04
C ASN A 444 -26.72 7.06 -41.40
N ILE A 445 -25.79 6.48 -40.62
CA ILE A 445 -25.33 5.10 -40.80
C ILE A 445 -26.49 4.13 -40.65
N VAL A 446 -27.22 4.21 -39.52
CA VAL A 446 -28.33 3.29 -39.22
C VAL A 446 -29.42 3.39 -40.29
N THR A 447 -29.85 4.59 -40.67
CA THR A 447 -30.86 4.78 -41.72
C THR A 447 -30.41 4.23 -43.09
N GLN A 448 -29.12 4.23 -43.41
CA GLN A 448 -28.65 3.58 -44.64
C GLN A 448 -28.55 2.06 -44.50
N VAL A 449 -28.15 1.54 -43.33
CA VAL A 449 -28.19 0.10 -43.05
C VAL A 449 -29.60 -0.46 -43.26
N GLU A 450 -30.62 0.24 -42.76
CA GLU A 450 -32.04 -0.12 -42.93
C GLU A 450 -32.49 -0.16 -44.39
N LYS A 451 -31.94 0.72 -45.24
CA LYS A 451 -32.23 0.71 -46.68
C LYS A 451 -31.53 -0.42 -47.42
N HIS A 452 -30.34 -0.81 -46.96
CA HIS A 452 -29.60 -1.95 -47.54
C HIS A 452 -30.22 -3.29 -47.14
N ASP A 453 -30.75 -3.40 -45.93
CA ASP A 453 -31.48 -4.58 -45.45
C ASP A 453 -32.54 -4.17 -44.41
N SER A 454 -33.82 -4.32 -44.76
CA SER A 454 -34.95 -3.90 -43.92
C SER A 454 -35.07 -4.69 -42.62
N ARG A 455 -34.41 -5.85 -42.51
CA ARG A 455 -34.37 -6.64 -41.26
C ARG A 455 -33.64 -5.91 -40.13
N PHE A 456 -32.81 -4.93 -40.47
CA PHE A 456 -32.07 -4.10 -39.50
C PHE A 456 -32.78 -2.79 -39.15
N GLN A 457 -34.09 -2.68 -39.42
CA GLN A 457 -34.91 -1.61 -38.86
C GLN A 457 -34.72 -1.55 -37.34
N SER A 458 -34.32 -0.37 -36.85
CA SER A 458 -33.81 -0.28 -35.48
C SER A 458 -34.10 1.04 -34.78
N THR A 459 -34.20 0.94 -33.47
CA THR A 459 -34.24 2.06 -32.55
C THR A 459 -32.85 2.34 -31.99
N LEU A 460 -32.38 3.59 -32.14
CA LEU A 460 -31.08 4.01 -31.60
C LEU A 460 -31.16 4.31 -30.10
N VAL A 461 -30.47 3.51 -29.30
CA VAL A 461 -30.38 3.67 -27.85
C VAL A 461 -29.01 4.25 -27.46
N LYS A 462 -29.05 5.43 -26.83
CA LYS A 462 -27.86 6.14 -26.36
C LYS A 462 -27.39 5.57 -25.02
N SER A 463 -26.20 4.98 -24.96
CA SER A 463 -25.71 4.21 -23.81
C SER A 463 -24.27 4.57 -23.42
N GLY A 464 -23.79 4.11 -22.26
CA GLY A 464 -22.39 4.31 -21.89
C GLY A 464 -22.07 5.71 -21.36
N SER A 465 -20.80 5.93 -21.05
CA SER A 465 -20.45 6.94 -20.04
C SER A 465 -20.69 8.40 -20.45
N VAL A 466 -20.71 8.71 -21.75
CA VAL A 466 -21.08 10.05 -22.25
C VAL A 466 -22.54 10.36 -21.92
N TYR A 467 -23.44 9.42 -22.23
CA TYR A 467 -24.88 9.59 -22.03
C TYR A 467 -25.34 9.36 -20.60
N GLU A 468 -24.46 8.80 -19.76
CA GLU A 468 -24.64 8.68 -18.31
C GLU A 468 -24.13 9.92 -17.55
N GLY A 469 -23.50 10.90 -18.21
CA GLY A 469 -22.91 12.08 -17.56
C GLY A 469 -21.63 11.77 -16.76
N THR A 470 -20.96 10.65 -17.06
CA THR A 470 -19.81 10.13 -16.28
C THR A 470 -18.53 9.96 -17.10
N LYS A 471 -18.50 10.45 -18.36
CA LYS A 471 -17.28 10.49 -19.18
C LYS A 471 -16.26 11.45 -18.57
N VAL A 472 -14.97 11.12 -18.71
CA VAL A 472 -13.86 11.87 -18.11
C VAL A 472 -12.77 12.19 -19.14
N ARG A 473 -12.00 13.27 -18.90
CA ARG A 473 -10.90 13.82 -19.74
C ARG A 473 -11.35 14.34 -21.11
N GLU A 474 -11.71 13.45 -21.99
CA GLU A 474 -11.91 13.73 -23.42
C GLU A 474 -13.18 13.05 -23.95
N PRO A 475 -13.91 13.68 -24.88
CA PRO A 475 -15.04 13.07 -25.57
C PRO A 475 -14.52 12.10 -26.65
N ASN A 476 -13.81 11.04 -26.23
CA ASN A 476 -13.08 10.16 -27.14
C ASN A 476 -13.70 8.75 -27.31
N GLU A 477 -14.86 8.49 -26.70
CA GLU A 477 -15.50 7.17 -26.66
C GLU A 477 -17.01 7.35 -26.55
N PHE A 478 -17.77 6.74 -27.47
CA PHE A 478 -19.22 6.83 -27.54
C PHE A 478 -19.83 5.45 -27.80
N ASP A 479 -20.82 5.07 -26.99
CA ASP A 479 -21.47 3.77 -27.08
C ASP A 479 -22.93 3.91 -27.53
N PHE A 480 -23.28 3.24 -28.61
CA PHE A 480 -24.65 3.17 -29.12
C PHE A 480 -25.13 1.73 -29.16
N MET A 481 -26.30 1.50 -28.59
CA MET A 481 -27.04 0.26 -28.75
C MET A 481 -28.01 0.42 -29.92
N ILE A 482 -27.97 -0.52 -30.86
CA ILE A 482 -28.86 -0.59 -32.02
C ILE A 482 -29.91 -1.65 -31.69
N GLN A 483 -31.07 -1.21 -31.20
CA GLN A 483 -32.16 -2.11 -30.82
C GLN A 483 -32.89 -2.57 -32.08
N MET A 484 -32.89 -3.87 -32.35
CA MET A 484 -33.55 -4.42 -33.53
C MET A 484 -35.05 -4.57 -33.29
N ASP A 485 -35.86 -3.77 -34.00
CA ASP A 485 -37.30 -3.66 -33.75
C ASP A 485 -38.01 -4.99 -34.04
N SER A 486 -37.64 -5.67 -35.14
CA SER A 486 -38.24 -6.96 -35.55
C SER A 486 -37.91 -8.13 -34.62
N LEU A 487 -36.85 -8.04 -33.82
CA LEU A 487 -36.44 -9.08 -32.88
C LEU A 487 -36.89 -8.80 -31.44
N THR A 488 -37.49 -7.65 -31.18
CA THR A 488 -37.86 -7.25 -29.82
C THR A 488 -38.79 -8.28 -29.17
N ASN A 489 -38.33 -8.86 -28.05
CA ASN A 489 -39.02 -9.91 -27.30
C ASN A 489 -39.43 -11.14 -28.13
N THR A 490 -38.76 -11.43 -29.26
CA THR A 490 -39.10 -12.58 -30.12
C THR A 490 -38.23 -13.83 -29.91
N PRO A 491 -36.89 -13.79 -29.86
CA PRO A 491 -36.10 -15.00 -29.64
C PRO A 491 -36.31 -15.58 -28.23
N LEU A 492 -36.37 -16.90 -28.11
CA LEU A 492 -36.41 -17.59 -26.83
C LEU A 492 -35.01 -17.62 -26.20
N LEU A 493 -34.93 -17.24 -24.92
CA LEU A 493 -33.72 -17.29 -24.11
C LEU A 493 -33.48 -18.72 -23.61
N CYS A 494 -32.36 -19.31 -24.01
CA CYS A 494 -31.90 -20.62 -23.60
C CYS A 494 -30.68 -20.51 -22.66
N PRO A 495 -30.50 -21.44 -21.71
CA PRO A 495 -29.32 -21.47 -20.84
C PRO A 495 -28.01 -21.52 -21.63
N CYS A 496 -26.95 -20.94 -21.07
CA CYS A 496 -25.61 -20.94 -21.65
C CYS A 496 -24.59 -21.52 -20.66
N ASP A 497 -23.65 -22.30 -21.16
CA ASP A 497 -22.59 -22.91 -20.34
C ASP A 497 -21.62 -21.89 -19.72
N LYS A 498 -21.63 -20.64 -20.22
CA LYS A 498 -20.86 -19.51 -19.67
C LYS A 498 -21.46 -18.94 -18.37
N GLY A 499 -22.64 -19.40 -17.97
CA GLY A 499 -23.31 -19.05 -16.71
C GLY A 499 -24.37 -17.96 -16.82
N ASP A 500 -24.98 -17.61 -15.69
CA ASP A 500 -26.21 -16.80 -15.56
C ASP A 500 -26.17 -15.37 -16.15
N GLY A 501 -25.00 -14.88 -16.57
CA GLY A 501 -24.86 -13.60 -17.30
C GLY A 501 -25.02 -13.72 -18.81
N TYR A 502 -25.14 -14.95 -19.34
CA TYR A 502 -25.16 -15.27 -20.75
C TYR A 502 -26.34 -16.17 -21.12
N ALA A 503 -26.80 -16.06 -22.37
CA ALA A 503 -27.85 -16.88 -22.94
C ALA A 503 -27.50 -17.31 -24.37
N LYS A 504 -28.04 -18.46 -24.79
CA LYS A 504 -28.21 -18.78 -26.21
C LYS A 504 -29.59 -18.33 -26.64
N LEU A 505 -29.78 -17.98 -27.91
CA LEU A 505 -31.08 -17.56 -28.43
C LEU A 505 -31.58 -18.59 -29.45
N SER A 506 -32.83 -18.99 -29.33
CA SER A 506 -33.54 -19.80 -30.33
C SER A 506 -34.59 -18.94 -31.02
N LEU A 507 -34.56 -18.90 -32.35
CA LEU A 507 -35.46 -18.08 -33.16
C LEU A 507 -36.02 -18.91 -34.30
N GLU A 508 -37.33 -19.17 -34.24
CA GLU A 508 -38.07 -19.82 -35.34
C GLU A 508 -38.62 -18.74 -36.27
N SER A 509 -37.77 -18.25 -37.17
CA SER A 509 -38.15 -17.27 -38.20
C SER A 509 -37.40 -17.53 -39.51
N PRO A 510 -38.12 -17.84 -40.62
CA PRO A 510 -37.50 -18.09 -41.93
C PRO A 510 -36.63 -16.93 -42.44
N GLU A 511 -36.95 -15.69 -42.06
CA GLU A 511 -36.22 -14.48 -42.48
C GLU A 511 -34.81 -14.37 -41.87
N TRP A 512 -34.56 -15.12 -40.80
CA TRP A 512 -33.32 -15.07 -40.01
C TRP A 512 -32.54 -16.39 -40.04
N GLU A 513 -32.94 -17.33 -40.90
CA GLU A 513 -32.35 -18.68 -40.97
C GLU A 513 -30.85 -18.66 -41.28
N ASP A 514 -30.40 -17.70 -42.10
CA ASP A 514 -28.99 -17.52 -42.49
C ASP A 514 -28.05 -17.19 -41.30
N PHE A 515 -28.62 -16.87 -40.14
CA PHE A 515 -27.89 -16.54 -38.92
C PHE A 515 -27.96 -17.62 -37.86
N LYS A 516 -28.48 -18.81 -38.16
CA LYS A 516 -28.39 -19.96 -37.24
C LYS A 516 -27.01 -20.60 -37.32
N ASP A 517 -26.48 -21.02 -36.18
CA ASP A 517 -25.26 -21.82 -36.10
C ASP A 517 -25.53 -23.31 -36.38
N ALA A 518 -24.48 -24.13 -36.35
CA ALA A 518 -24.57 -25.57 -36.62
C ALA A 518 -25.47 -26.31 -35.61
N ASP A 519 -25.67 -25.74 -34.42
CA ASP A 519 -26.53 -26.29 -33.37
C ASP A 519 -27.98 -25.76 -33.47
N GLY A 520 -28.28 -24.92 -34.46
CA GLY A 520 -29.60 -24.33 -34.69
C GLY A 520 -29.92 -23.10 -33.83
N PHE A 521 -28.95 -22.55 -33.09
CA PHE A 521 -29.13 -21.34 -32.29
C PHE A 521 -28.83 -20.09 -33.11
N PHE A 522 -29.49 -18.97 -32.77
CA PHE A 522 -29.29 -17.68 -33.41
C PHE A 522 -27.92 -17.09 -33.05
N SER A 523 -27.02 -17.10 -34.03
CA SER A 523 -25.59 -16.81 -33.86
C SER A 523 -25.31 -15.31 -33.76
N PRO A 524 -24.76 -14.83 -32.62
CA PRO A 524 -24.37 -13.44 -32.47
C PRO A 524 -23.21 -13.06 -33.41
N ASN A 525 -22.32 -14.00 -33.72
CA ASN A 525 -21.17 -13.78 -34.60
C ASN A 525 -21.58 -13.58 -36.06
N LEU A 526 -22.42 -14.48 -36.60
CA LEU A 526 -22.89 -14.36 -37.99
C LEU A 526 -23.64 -13.04 -38.19
N LEU A 527 -24.52 -12.71 -37.24
CA LEU A 527 -25.26 -11.45 -37.26
C LEU A 527 -24.33 -10.23 -37.21
N SER A 528 -23.38 -10.21 -36.27
CA SER A 528 -22.44 -9.09 -36.11
C SER A 528 -21.54 -8.91 -37.32
N ARG A 529 -21.06 -10.00 -37.95
CA ARG A 529 -20.27 -9.95 -39.18
C ARG A 529 -21.09 -9.37 -40.33
N PHE A 530 -22.35 -9.76 -40.46
CA PHE A 530 -23.22 -9.25 -41.50
C PHE A 530 -23.57 -7.76 -41.27
N PHE A 531 -23.90 -7.38 -40.04
CA PHE A 531 -24.12 -5.98 -39.68
C PHE A 531 -22.88 -5.12 -39.98
N LYS A 532 -21.68 -5.59 -39.62
CA LYS A 532 -20.42 -4.93 -39.95
C LYS A 532 -20.26 -4.72 -41.46
N LYS A 533 -20.65 -5.70 -42.30
CA LYS A 533 -20.65 -5.53 -43.77
C LYS A 533 -21.63 -4.43 -44.22
N LEU A 534 -22.84 -4.39 -43.64
CA LEU A 534 -23.84 -3.35 -43.96
C LEU A 534 -23.38 -1.96 -43.52
N VAL A 535 -22.77 -1.83 -42.34
CA VAL A 535 -22.19 -0.57 -41.87
C VAL A 535 -21.10 -0.08 -42.81
N ASN A 536 -20.17 -0.95 -43.24
CA ASN A 536 -19.14 -0.58 -44.22
C ASN A 536 -19.73 -0.04 -45.51
N LYS A 537 -20.68 -0.79 -46.08
CA LYS A 537 -21.36 -0.38 -47.31
C LYS A 537 -22.07 0.96 -47.14
N SER A 538 -22.71 1.18 -46.00
CA SER A 538 -23.41 2.43 -45.67
C SER A 538 -22.45 3.62 -45.59
N LEU A 539 -21.20 3.42 -45.15
CA LEU A 539 -20.21 4.49 -45.06
C LEU A 539 -19.80 5.04 -46.44
N ASP A 540 -20.00 4.29 -47.52
CA ASP A 540 -19.79 4.77 -48.90
C ASP A 540 -20.92 5.69 -49.38
N ASP A 541 -22.13 5.49 -48.85
CA ASP A 541 -23.36 6.13 -49.32
C ASP A 541 -23.79 7.33 -48.46
N ILE A 542 -23.20 7.53 -47.27
CA ILE A 542 -23.56 8.63 -46.37
C ILE A 542 -22.73 9.88 -46.59
N LYS A 543 -23.37 11.03 -46.37
CA LYS A 543 -22.66 12.28 -46.13
C LYS A 543 -22.19 12.33 -44.67
N VAL A 544 -20.88 12.34 -44.47
CA VAL A 544 -20.27 12.56 -43.15
C VAL A 544 -20.49 14.03 -42.74
N PRO A 545 -20.95 14.32 -41.50
CA PRO A 545 -21.12 15.68 -41.03
C PRO A 545 -19.80 16.47 -41.06
N GLU A 546 -19.89 17.77 -41.36
CA GLU A 546 -18.73 18.68 -41.35
C GLU A 546 -18.02 18.65 -39.99
N GLY A 547 -16.69 18.64 -40.03
CA GLY A 547 -15.83 18.53 -38.84
C GLY A 547 -15.52 17.10 -38.42
N LEU A 548 -16.17 16.07 -39.00
CA LEU A 548 -15.85 14.67 -38.76
C LEU A 548 -15.16 14.04 -39.98
N ALA A 549 -14.15 13.22 -39.72
CA ALA A 549 -13.52 12.36 -40.72
C ALA A 549 -13.52 10.91 -40.24
N VAL A 550 -14.23 10.05 -40.97
CA VAL A 550 -14.23 8.60 -40.70
C VAL A 550 -12.89 8.03 -41.15
N LEU A 551 -12.15 7.40 -40.23
CA LEU A 551 -10.83 6.87 -40.50
C LEU A 551 -10.95 5.47 -41.11
N ARG A 552 -10.84 5.40 -42.44
CA ARG A 552 -10.66 4.14 -43.15
C ARG A 552 -9.20 3.72 -42.94
N THR A 553 -8.98 2.68 -42.12
CA THR A 553 -7.69 2.15 -41.60
C THR A 553 -6.93 3.02 -40.58
N ARG A 554 -6.39 2.39 -39.52
CA ARG A 554 -5.59 3.05 -38.47
C ARG A 554 -4.17 3.41 -38.97
N PRO A 555 -3.71 4.66 -38.87
CA PRO A 555 -2.31 5.04 -39.11
C PRO A 555 -1.31 4.48 -38.06
N SER A 556 -1.78 4.03 -36.89
CA SER A 556 -0.90 3.65 -35.76
C SER A 556 -0.55 2.16 -35.70
N LEU A 557 -1.28 1.26 -36.38
CA LEU A 557 -0.92 -0.17 -36.44
C LEU A 557 0.17 -0.45 -37.50
N PHE A 558 0.34 0.43 -38.49
CA PHE A 558 1.36 0.27 -39.54
C PHE A 558 2.75 0.83 -39.18
N LYS A 559 2.86 1.70 -38.17
CA LYS A 559 4.18 2.24 -37.77
C LYS A 559 5.06 1.25 -36.99
N GLU A 560 4.53 0.11 -36.56
CA GLU A 560 5.30 -0.91 -35.84
C GLU A 560 5.46 -2.26 -36.57
N THR A 561 5.04 -2.38 -37.84
CA THR A 561 5.16 -3.67 -38.55
C THR A 561 5.49 -3.53 -40.04
N TRP A 562 6.76 -3.78 -40.37
CA TRP A 562 7.40 -4.37 -41.59
C TRP A 562 6.89 -4.10 -43.02
N TRP A 563 5.85 -3.30 -43.28
CA TRP A 563 5.40 -3.02 -44.66
C TRP A 563 6.51 -2.48 -45.60
N PRO A 564 7.45 -1.62 -45.15
CA PRO A 564 8.54 -1.16 -46.00
C PRO A 564 9.53 -2.26 -46.40
N VAL A 565 9.60 -3.37 -45.64
CA VAL A 565 10.53 -4.49 -45.91
C VAL A 565 9.90 -5.49 -46.88
N TYR A 566 8.57 -5.59 -46.94
CA TYR A 566 7.87 -6.47 -47.86
C TYR A 566 7.82 -5.93 -49.30
N ALA A 567 7.84 -4.61 -49.48
CA ALA A 567 7.86 -3.98 -50.81
C ALA A 567 9.17 -4.23 -51.58
N ASP A 568 10.31 -4.30 -50.87
CA ASP A 568 11.63 -4.55 -51.47
C ASP A 568 11.90 -6.04 -51.74
N LEU A 569 11.22 -6.96 -51.04
CA LEU A 569 11.49 -8.40 -51.12
C LEU A 569 10.66 -9.16 -52.16
N LEU A 570 9.52 -8.61 -52.60
CA LEU A 570 8.59 -9.34 -53.49
C LEU A 570 8.44 -8.76 -54.90
N GLY A 571 9.15 -7.68 -55.25
CA GLY A 571 9.32 -7.29 -56.66
C GLY A 571 8.02 -7.06 -57.44
N GLU A 572 6.92 -6.68 -56.77
CA GLU A 572 5.66 -6.34 -57.43
C GLU A 572 5.36 -4.85 -57.27
N SER A 573 5.65 -4.10 -58.33
CA SER A 573 4.96 -2.85 -58.64
C SER A 573 3.55 -3.21 -59.12
N GLY A 574 2.56 -3.15 -58.23
CA GLY A 574 1.16 -3.44 -58.53
C GLY A 574 0.22 -2.51 -57.80
N GLU A 575 -0.72 -1.93 -58.54
CA GLU A 575 -1.62 -0.83 -58.16
C GLU A 575 -2.52 -1.12 -56.95
N GLU A 576 -2.84 -0.04 -56.23
CA GLU A 576 -3.76 0.04 -55.09
C GLU A 576 -5.13 -0.58 -55.39
N SER A 577 -5.41 -1.78 -54.86
CA SER A 577 -6.79 -2.23 -54.67
C SER A 577 -7.32 -1.71 -53.33
N GLN A 578 -8.14 -0.67 -53.42
CA GLN A 578 -8.89 -0.04 -52.33
C GLN A 578 -9.93 -0.99 -51.71
N SER A 579 -9.53 -1.86 -50.78
CA SER A 579 -10.49 -2.50 -49.85
C SER A 579 -9.96 -2.40 -48.41
N GLY A 580 -10.06 -1.21 -47.84
CA GLY A 580 -9.65 -0.94 -46.46
C GLY A 580 -10.70 -1.41 -45.44
N ALA A 581 -10.45 -2.54 -44.79
CA ALA A 581 -11.25 -2.94 -43.62
C ALA A 581 -10.95 -2.01 -42.42
N MET A 582 -12.01 -1.42 -41.84
CA MET A 582 -11.94 -0.29 -40.90
C MET A 582 -11.66 -0.63 -39.41
N TYR A 583 -11.46 -1.90 -39.02
CA TYR A 583 -11.77 -2.35 -37.65
C TYR A 583 -10.61 -3.06 -36.93
N SER A 584 -10.58 -2.96 -35.59
CA SER A 584 -9.84 -3.91 -34.75
C SER A 584 -10.77 -5.05 -34.32
N GLU A 585 -10.42 -6.30 -34.62
CA GLU A 585 -11.13 -7.49 -34.13
C GLU A 585 -10.76 -7.81 -32.68
N ASN A 586 -11.09 -6.89 -31.76
CA ASN A 586 -11.14 -7.24 -30.35
C ASN A 586 -12.50 -7.91 -30.09
N HIS A 587 -12.52 -9.04 -29.38
CA HIS A 587 -13.66 -9.94 -29.13
C HIS A 587 -14.86 -9.33 -28.34
N GLY A 588 -15.12 -8.03 -28.48
CA GLY A 588 -16.25 -7.32 -27.87
C GLY A 588 -17.54 -7.38 -28.69
N PRO A 589 -18.67 -6.93 -28.11
CA PRO A 589 -20.02 -7.00 -28.68
C PRO A 589 -20.27 -6.02 -29.84
N ALA A 590 -19.34 -5.07 -30.06
CA ALA A 590 -19.58 -3.85 -30.81
C ALA A 590 -18.86 -3.82 -32.17
N THR A 591 -19.48 -3.17 -33.15
CA THR A 591 -18.82 -2.69 -34.36
C THR A 591 -18.26 -1.29 -34.09
N THR A 592 -16.96 -1.21 -33.76
CA THR A 592 -16.28 0.06 -33.43
C THR A 592 -15.82 0.83 -34.67
N LEU A 593 -16.24 2.08 -34.80
CA LEU A 593 -15.76 3.03 -35.81
C LEU A 593 -14.73 3.99 -35.18
N TYR A 594 -13.73 4.38 -35.95
CA TYR A 594 -12.80 5.44 -35.56
C TYR A 594 -13.10 6.71 -36.34
N VAL A 595 -13.36 7.79 -35.63
CA VAL A 595 -13.72 9.09 -36.21
C VAL A 595 -12.76 10.14 -35.68
N ARG A 596 -12.15 10.92 -36.58
CA ARG A 596 -11.30 12.05 -36.22
C ARG A 596 -12.12 13.34 -36.22
N TRP A 597 -12.01 14.12 -35.15
CA TRP A 597 -12.54 15.48 -35.09
C TRP A 597 -11.55 16.43 -35.76
N GLN A 598 -12.02 17.10 -36.81
CA GLN A 598 -11.27 18.10 -37.59
C GLN A 598 -11.77 19.53 -37.33
N GLY A 599 -12.89 19.68 -36.62
CA GLY A 599 -13.39 20.98 -36.18
C GLY A 599 -12.69 21.51 -34.93
N GLY A 600 -13.11 22.71 -34.51
CA GLY A 600 -12.72 23.31 -33.23
C GLY A 600 -11.21 23.56 -33.05
N SER A 601 -10.84 23.93 -31.83
CA SER A 601 -9.43 24.18 -31.46
C SER A 601 -9.00 23.37 -30.24
N SER A 602 -9.91 23.02 -29.33
CA SER A 602 -9.56 22.33 -28.08
C SER A 602 -9.36 20.83 -28.28
N TYR A 603 -10.12 20.20 -29.19
CA TYR A 603 -10.03 18.77 -29.47
C TYR A 603 -9.58 18.45 -30.89
N LYS A 604 -8.94 19.42 -31.57
CA LYS A 604 -8.50 19.24 -32.96
C LYS A 604 -7.64 17.98 -33.10
N ASP A 605 -7.95 17.17 -34.11
CA ASP A 605 -7.34 15.87 -34.42
C ASP A 605 -7.60 14.75 -33.39
N LEU A 606 -8.50 14.97 -32.42
CA LEU A 606 -8.94 13.94 -31.48
C LEU A 606 -9.52 12.75 -32.25
N THR A 607 -9.00 11.56 -31.97
CA THR A 607 -9.52 10.30 -32.52
C THR A 607 -10.48 9.70 -31.50
N MET A 608 -11.72 9.48 -31.94
CA MET A 608 -12.83 9.00 -31.12
C MET A 608 -13.20 7.58 -31.56
N SER A 609 -13.47 6.69 -30.60
CA SER A 609 -14.12 5.41 -30.86
C SER A 609 -15.63 5.54 -30.73
N VAL A 610 -16.35 4.95 -31.68
CA VAL A 610 -17.82 4.89 -31.70
C VAL A 610 -18.25 3.44 -31.81
N ASP A 611 -18.77 2.90 -30.72
CA ASP A 611 -19.16 1.50 -30.60
C ASP A 611 -20.63 1.33 -30.96
N LEU A 612 -20.91 0.59 -32.05
CA LEU A 612 -22.26 0.23 -32.48
C LEU A 612 -22.56 -1.22 -32.06
N THR A 613 -23.34 -1.39 -31.00
CA THR A 613 -23.66 -2.71 -30.43
C THR A 613 -25.08 -3.11 -30.79
N LEU A 614 -25.26 -4.23 -31.51
CA LEU A 614 -26.60 -4.78 -31.74
C LEU A 614 -27.23 -5.21 -30.41
N SER A 615 -28.53 -5.01 -30.28
CA SER A 615 -29.25 -5.37 -29.06
C SER A 615 -30.68 -5.81 -29.33
N ILE A 616 -31.18 -6.68 -28.45
CA ILE A 616 -32.56 -7.17 -28.47
C ILE A 616 -33.18 -6.89 -27.09
N ASP A 617 -34.31 -6.19 -27.08
CA ASP A 617 -35.06 -5.79 -25.88
C ASP A 617 -35.99 -6.91 -25.39
N TYR A 618 -36.09 -7.03 -24.06
CA TYR A 618 -36.98 -7.96 -23.37
C TYR A 618 -37.59 -7.35 -22.10
N PRO A 619 -38.88 -7.64 -21.80
CA PRO A 619 -39.46 -7.33 -20.50
C PRO A 619 -38.83 -8.20 -19.41
N ILE A 620 -38.74 -7.66 -18.19
CA ILE A 620 -38.07 -8.33 -17.07
C ILE A 620 -38.68 -9.69 -16.70
N SER A 621 -39.97 -9.90 -17.00
CA SER A 621 -40.67 -11.18 -16.78
C SER A 621 -40.12 -12.35 -17.61
N LYS A 622 -39.32 -12.06 -18.64
CA LYS A 622 -38.67 -13.05 -19.51
C LYS A 622 -37.25 -13.41 -19.07
N LEU A 623 -36.74 -12.81 -17.98
CA LEU A 623 -35.38 -13.07 -17.52
C LEU A 623 -35.25 -14.53 -17.05
N PRO A 624 -34.30 -15.32 -17.59
CA PRO A 624 -34.20 -16.75 -17.29
C PRO A 624 -33.52 -17.05 -15.96
N VAL A 625 -33.07 -16.02 -15.24
CA VAL A 625 -32.21 -16.11 -14.06
C VAL A 625 -32.74 -15.23 -12.92
N PRO A 626 -32.48 -15.61 -11.65
CA PRO A 626 -32.97 -14.85 -10.51
C PRO A 626 -32.31 -13.47 -10.41
N LEU A 627 -33.14 -12.44 -10.26
CA LEU A 627 -32.70 -11.08 -9.95
C LEU A 627 -32.07 -11.01 -8.56
N ALA A 628 -31.09 -10.11 -8.43
CA ALA A 628 -30.60 -9.67 -7.13
C ALA A 628 -31.70 -8.87 -6.40
N GLU A 629 -31.64 -8.85 -5.07
CA GLU A 629 -32.53 -8.01 -4.26
C GLU A 629 -32.15 -6.54 -4.47
N ILE A 630 -33.11 -5.72 -4.90
CA ILE A 630 -32.94 -4.27 -5.10
C ILE A 630 -33.84 -3.58 -4.08
N PRO A 631 -33.31 -3.15 -2.92
CA PRO A 631 -34.09 -2.54 -1.85
C PRO A 631 -34.70 -1.19 -2.23
N LEU A 632 -34.10 -0.48 -3.19
CA LEU A 632 -34.53 0.86 -3.59
C LEU A 632 -35.76 0.76 -4.53
N ALA A 633 -36.92 1.20 -4.04
CA ALA A 633 -38.18 1.13 -4.76
C ALA A 633 -38.16 1.84 -6.13
N GLU A 634 -37.47 2.98 -6.23
CA GLU A 634 -37.30 3.72 -7.48
C GLU A 634 -36.50 2.92 -8.52
N ALA A 635 -35.37 2.33 -8.13
CA ALA A 635 -34.57 1.49 -9.02
C ALA A 635 -35.34 0.25 -9.48
N ASN A 636 -36.16 -0.35 -8.61
CA ASN A 636 -37.03 -1.44 -9.02
C ASN A 636 -38.11 -0.98 -10.01
N SER A 637 -38.70 0.21 -9.83
CA SER A 637 -39.65 0.78 -10.80
C SER A 637 -38.99 1.04 -12.16
N ILE A 638 -37.76 1.57 -12.18
CA ILE A 638 -36.96 1.75 -13.41
C ILE A 638 -36.71 0.41 -14.09
N LEU A 639 -36.31 -0.62 -13.33
CA LEU A 639 -36.06 -1.96 -13.84
C LEU A 639 -37.31 -2.58 -14.48
N GLN A 640 -38.48 -2.47 -13.83
CA GLN A 640 -39.74 -2.96 -14.38
C GLN A 640 -40.16 -2.22 -15.65
N ARG A 641 -39.89 -0.91 -15.72
CA ARG A 641 -40.19 -0.07 -16.89
C ARG A 641 -39.26 -0.34 -18.08
N CYS A 642 -37.96 -0.53 -17.83
CA CYS A 642 -36.96 -0.61 -18.89
C CYS A 642 -36.62 -2.04 -19.32
N GLY A 643 -36.95 -3.05 -18.51
CA GLY A 643 -36.62 -4.45 -18.83
C GLY A 643 -35.11 -4.71 -18.84
N PHE A 644 -34.67 -5.56 -19.76
CA PHE A 644 -33.27 -5.86 -20.01
C PHE A 644 -33.02 -6.08 -21.51
N HIS A 645 -31.77 -5.99 -21.92
CA HIS A 645 -31.37 -6.26 -23.30
C HIS A 645 -30.46 -7.48 -23.33
N VAL A 646 -30.34 -8.11 -24.49
CA VAL A 646 -29.23 -9.02 -24.79
C VAL A 646 -28.39 -8.46 -25.93
N VAL A 647 -27.07 -8.57 -25.80
CA VAL A 647 -26.10 -8.09 -26.78
C VAL A 647 -25.15 -9.22 -27.19
N PRO A 648 -24.62 -9.23 -28.43
CA PRO A 648 -23.62 -10.21 -28.86
C PRO A 648 -22.46 -10.32 -27.87
N ALA A 649 -21.98 -11.50 -27.51
CA ALA A 649 -20.82 -11.62 -26.61
C ALA A 649 -19.98 -12.84 -26.95
N GLY A 650 -18.97 -12.64 -27.81
CA GLY A 650 -18.17 -13.73 -28.36
C GLY A 650 -18.87 -14.44 -29.53
N LEU A 651 -18.44 -15.67 -29.81
CA LEU A 651 -18.83 -16.39 -31.03
C LEU A 651 -20.26 -16.96 -30.99
N ASP A 652 -20.69 -17.44 -29.83
CA ASP A 652 -21.81 -18.38 -29.67
C ASP A 652 -22.79 -17.99 -28.54
N SER A 653 -22.60 -16.83 -27.92
CA SER A 653 -23.41 -16.43 -26.75
C SER A 653 -23.80 -14.97 -26.78
N TRP A 654 -24.96 -14.69 -26.18
CA TRP A 654 -25.49 -13.37 -25.95
C TRP A 654 -25.33 -13.02 -24.47
N ARG A 655 -24.93 -11.79 -24.16
CA ARG A 655 -24.78 -11.30 -22.78
C ARG A 655 -26.00 -10.49 -22.37
N ILE A 656 -26.51 -10.75 -21.17
CA ILE A 656 -27.58 -9.95 -20.56
C ILE A 656 -27.02 -8.59 -20.16
N SER A 657 -27.70 -7.52 -20.57
CA SER A 657 -27.30 -6.12 -20.38
C SER A 657 -28.41 -5.31 -19.72
N PHE A 658 -28.02 -4.55 -18.70
CA PHE A 658 -28.89 -3.59 -17.99
C PHE A 658 -28.48 -2.14 -18.25
N SER A 659 -27.73 -1.86 -19.32
CA SER A 659 -27.18 -0.51 -19.59
C SER A 659 -28.23 0.60 -19.63
N VAL A 660 -29.45 0.33 -20.10
CA VAL A 660 -30.56 1.31 -20.06
C VAL A 660 -31.03 1.56 -18.63
N VAL A 661 -31.19 0.51 -17.81
CA VAL A 661 -31.55 0.63 -16.39
C VAL A 661 -30.46 1.40 -15.63
N GLU A 662 -29.20 1.03 -15.84
CA GLU A 662 -28.04 1.69 -15.23
C GLU A 662 -28.01 3.19 -15.54
N LYS A 663 -28.25 3.55 -16.81
CA LYS A 663 -28.31 4.94 -17.25
C LYS A 663 -29.43 5.71 -16.57
N GLU A 664 -30.63 5.14 -16.50
CA GLU A 664 -31.78 5.79 -15.87
C GLU A 664 -31.58 5.96 -14.35
N VAL A 665 -31.01 4.95 -13.68
CA VAL A 665 -30.64 5.03 -12.26
C VAL A 665 -29.56 6.09 -12.03
N LEU A 666 -28.54 6.16 -12.90
CA LEU A 666 -27.50 7.19 -12.83
C LEU A 666 -28.07 8.60 -13.04
N ALA A 667 -29.02 8.74 -13.98
CA ALA A 667 -29.68 10.01 -14.28
C ALA A 667 -30.56 10.51 -13.12
N SER A 668 -31.20 9.62 -12.36
CA SER A 668 -31.99 10.00 -11.18
C SER A 668 -31.17 10.12 -9.88
N SER A 669 -29.90 9.72 -9.91
CA SER A 669 -28.99 9.83 -8.77
C SER A 669 -28.48 11.26 -8.54
N SER A 670 -28.11 11.58 -7.29
CA SER A 670 -27.50 12.87 -6.94
C SER A 670 -26.19 13.14 -7.69
N ASP A 671 -25.88 14.39 -8.01
CA ASP A 671 -24.62 14.77 -8.68
C ASP A 671 -23.37 14.35 -7.89
N GLY A 672 -23.46 14.32 -6.55
CA GLY A 672 -22.38 13.79 -5.69
C GLY A 672 -22.01 12.34 -6.00
N PHE A 673 -23.00 11.50 -6.32
CA PHE A 673 -22.79 10.10 -6.70
C PHE A 673 -22.05 9.98 -8.04
N GLN A 674 -22.53 10.72 -9.05
CA GLN A 674 -21.89 10.75 -10.38
C GLN A 674 -20.45 11.29 -10.28
N THR A 675 -20.23 12.28 -9.42
CA THR A 675 -18.90 12.83 -9.15
C THR A 675 -17.95 11.79 -8.55
N CYS A 676 -18.39 11.00 -7.56
CA CYS A 676 -17.59 9.89 -7.04
C CYS A 676 -17.18 8.92 -8.15
N TYR A 677 -18.12 8.56 -9.04
CA TYR A 677 -17.81 7.65 -10.14
C TYR A 677 -16.81 8.23 -11.14
N ARG A 678 -16.97 9.52 -11.51
CA ARG A 678 -16.00 10.25 -12.35
C ARG A 678 -14.61 10.25 -11.71
N ILE A 679 -14.51 10.54 -10.41
CA ILE A 679 -13.23 10.55 -9.68
C ILE A 679 -12.56 9.17 -9.70
N LEU A 680 -13.30 8.09 -9.45
CA LEU A 680 -12.76 6.73 -9.50
C LEU A 680 -12.17 6.39 -10.88
N LYS A 681 -12.85 6.80 -11.96
CA LYS A 681 -12.38 6.60 -13.34
C LYS A 681 -11.08 7.37 -13.60
N ILE A 682 -11.02 8.66 -13.27
CA ILE A 682 -9.83 9.47 -13.54
C ILE A 682 -8.64 9.04 -12.67
N VAL A 683 -8.87 8.64 -11.41
CA VAL A 683 -7.81 8.14 -10.53
C VAL A 683 -7.24 6.84 -11.09
N ARG A 684 -8.10 5.92 -11.57
CA ARG A 684 -7.66 4.70 -12.27
C ARG A 684 -6.80 5.05 -13.47
N ASP A 685 -7.26 5.97 -14.32
CA ASP A 685 -6.56 6.32 -15.55
C ASP A 685 -5.18 6.91 -15.26
N VAL A 686 -5.08 7.81 -14.28
CA VAL A 686 -3.81 8.42 -13.84
C VAL A 686 -2.87 7.40 -13.22
N VAL A 687 -3.37 6.51 -12.36
CA VAL A 687 -2.55 5.45 -11.75
C VAL A 687 -2.05 4.47 -12.81
N CYS A 688 -2.91 4.01 -13.71
CA CYS A 688 -2.50 3.13 -14.80
C CYS A 688 -1.47 3.80 -15.73
N GLU A 689 -1.65 5.08 -16.05
CA GLU A 689 -0.70 5.87 -16.83
C GLU A 689 0.69 5.92 -16.16
N ASN A 690 0.73 6.18 -14.84
CA ASN A 690 1.97 6.19 -14.05
C ASN A 690 2.65 4.81 -13.99
N LEU A 691 1.87 3.73 -13.87
CA LEU A 691 2.38 2.35 -13.90
C LEU A 691 2.78 1.90 -15.32
N GLY A 692 2.41 2.64 -16.37
CA GLY A 692 2.54 2.22 -17.76
C GLY A 692 1.65 1.02 -18.11
N TRP A 693 0.50 0.88 -17.44
CA TRP A 693 -0.47 -0.19 -17.64
C TRP A 693 -1.72 0.33 -18.37
N ASP A 694 -2.46 -0.59 -18.98
CA ASP A 694 -3.70 -0.27 -19.68
C ASP A 694 -4.83 -0.08 -18.65
N ALA A 695 -5.59 1.00 -18.76
CA ALA A 695 -6.74 1.25 -17.88
C ALA A 695 -7.83 0.18 -18.02
N SER A 696 -7.86 -0.56 -19.13
CA SER A 696 -8.79 -1.69 -19.35
C SER A 696 -8.61 -2.83 -18.35
N LEU A 697 -7.43 -2.94 -17.71
CA LEU A 697 -7.15 -3.96 -16.70
C LEU A 697 -8.14 -3.91 -15.53
N VAL A 698 -8.55 -2.69 -15.15
CA VAL A 698 -9.62 -2.43 -14.18
C VAL A 698 -10.78 -1.76 -14.92
N PRO A 699 -11.72 -2.55 -15.48
CA PRO A 699 -12.86 -2.00 -16.18
C PRO A 699 -13.66 -1.05 -15.29
N SER A 700 -14.12 0.08 -15.83
CA SER A 700 -14.92 1.06 -15.09
C SER A 700 -16.24 0.47 -14.58
N TYR A 701 -16.69 -0.64 -15.18
CA TYR A 701 -17.86 -1.39 -14.78
C TYR A 701 -17.71 -2.07 -13.41
N VAL A 702 -16.48 -2.37 -12.97
CA VAL A 702 -16.20 -2.89 -11.62
C VAL A 702 -16.60 -1.85 -10.56
N PHE A 703 -16.18 -0.59 -10.75
CA PHE A 703 -16.57 0.52 -9.86
C PHE A 703 -18.08 0.77 -9.93
N LYS A 704 -18.66 0.80 -11.14
CA LYS A 704 -20.11 1.02 -11.34
C LYS A 704 -20.93 0.00 -10.56
N THR A 705 -20.58 -1.28 -10.65
CA THR A 705 -21.30 -2.38 -10.01
C THR A 705 -21.33 -2.22 -8.49
N VAL A 706 -20.17 -1.96 -7.88
CA VAL A 706 -20.07 -1.79 -6.42
C VAL A 706 -20.74 -0.48 -5.99
N LEU A 707 -20.65 0.59 -6.78
CA LEU A 707 -21.28 1.89 -6.47
C LEU A 707 -22.81 1.77 -6.49
N LEU A 708 -23.37 1.11 -7.50
CA LEU A 708 -24.82 0.87 -7.58
C LEU A 708 -25.31 0.01 -6.42
N SER A 709 -24.54 -1.01 -6.03
CA SER A 709 -24.88 -1.83 -4.86
C SER A 709 -24.88 -1.00 -3.57
N GLN A 710 -23.91 -0.09 -3.41
CA GLN A 710 -23.87 0.85 -2.28
C GLN A 710 -25.02 1.87 -2.33
N LEU A 711 -25.39 2.37 -3.51
CA LEU A 711 -26.54 3.26 -3.69
C LEU A 711 -27.85 2.61 -3.26
N PHE A 712 -28.02 1.31 -3.50
CA PHE A 712 -29.24 0.59 -3.14
C PHE A 712 -29.33 0.21 -1.66
N THR A 713 -28.22 0.29 -0.91
CA THR A 713 -28.12 -0.22 0.47
C THR A 713 -27.77 0.83 1.51
N ASN A 714 -27.01 1.85 1.15
CA ASN A 714 -26.55 2.90 2.05
C ASN A 714 -27.26 4.22 1.73
N GLY A 715 -27.97 4.80 2.70
CA GLY A 715 -28.58 6.13 2.57
C GLY A 715 -27.54 7.23 2.29
N HIS A 716 -27.97 8.38 1.76
CA HIS A 716 -27.18 9.47 1.13
C HIS A 716 -25.77 9.78 1.71
N PRO A 717 -24.69 9.08 1.32
CA PRO A 717 -23.30 9.37 1.70
C PRO A 717 -22.58 10.22 0.62
N TRP A 718 -23.34 10.88 -0.26
CA TRP A 718 -22.83 11.53 -1.47
C TRP A 718 -22.58 13.04 -1.29
N GLU A 719 -22.73 13.55 -0.07
CA GLU A 719 -22.51 14.95 0.28
C GLU A 719 -21.03 15.35 0.09
N LYS A 720 -20.79 16.62 -0.24
CA LYS A 720 -19.45 17.11 -0.65
C LYS A 720 -18.40 16.89 0.44
N ASP A 721 -18.77 17.08 1.70
CA ASP A 721 -17.93 16.93 2.89
C ASP A 721 -17.58 15.47 3.21
N ARG A 722 -18.39 14.51 2.77
CA ARG A 722 -18.15 13.06 2.98
C ARG A 722 -17.59 12.35 1.75
N ARG A 723 -17.53 13.03 0.61
CA ARG A 723 -17.16 12.47 -0.71
C ARG A 723 -15.82 11.74 -0.71
N SER A 724 -14.79 12.32 -0.08
CA SER A 724 -13.45 11.71 0.00
C SER A 724 -13.47 10.39 0.77
N GLN A 725 -14.17 10.36 1.90
CA GLN A 725 -14.35 9.16 2.71
C GLN A 725 -15.13 8.08 1.95
N THR A 726 -16.21 8.47 1.27
CA THR A 726 -17.02 7.56 0.44
C THR A 726 -16.20 6.91 -0.67
N ILE A 727 -15.31 7.66 -1.34
CA ILE A 727 -14.42 7.13 -2.38
C ILE A 727 -13.40 6.14 -1.79
N ILE A 728 -12.79 6.45 -0.64
CA ILE A 728 -11.85 5.54 0.04
C ILE A 728 -12.55 4.24 0.43
N GLU A 729 -13.71 4.35 1.07
CA GLU A 729 -14.49 3.19 1.48
C GLU A 729 -14.89 2.36 0.26
N HIS A 730 -15.32 3.00 -0.82
CA HIS A 730 -15.61 2.31 -2.07
C HIS A 730 -14.40 1.53 -2.60
N LEU A 731 -13.22 2.14 -2.66
CA LEU A 731 -11.99 1.47 -3.09
C LEU A 731 -11.64 0.29 -2.18
N ASP A 732 -11.76 0.45 -0.86
CA ASP A 732 -11.55 -0.65 0.09
C ASP A 732 -12.52 -1.82 -0.20
N HIS A 733 -13.81 -1.57 -0.46
CA HIS A 733 -14.77 -2.62 -0.82
C HIS A 733 -14.40 -3.33 -2.13
N VAL A 734 -13.99 -2.59 -3.16
CA VAL A 734 -13.56 -3.18 -4.44
C VAL A 734 -12.30 -4.03 -4.23
N ILE A 735 -11.32 -3.56 -3.45
CA ILE A 735 -10.10 -4.32 -3.12
C ILE A 735 -10.45 -5.62 -2.40
N GLN A 736 -11.34 -5.58 -1.40
CA GLN A 736 -11.79 -6.80 -0.71
C GLN A 736 -12.51 -7.75 -1.65
N GLY A 737 -13.35 -7.23 -2.55
CA GLY A 737 -14.03 -8.03 -3.58
C GLY A 737 -13.04 -8.70 -4.53
N VAL A 738 -12.00 -8.00 -4.99
CA VAL A 738 -10.93 -8.57 -5.83
C VAL A 738 -10.11 -9.62 -5.06
N LYS A 739 -9.75 -9.36 -3.80
CA LYS A 739 -9.03 -10.32 -2.93
C LYS A 739 -9.83 -11.59 -2.67
N ALA A 740 -11.14 -11.46 -2.52
CA ALA A 740 -12.06 -12.58 -2.38
C ALA A 740 -12.46 -13.20 -3.73
N GLU A 741 -11.96 -12.68 -4.85
CA GLU A 741 -12.32 -13.03 -6.22
C GLU A 741 -13.83 -13.03 -6.48
N LYS A 742 -14.54 -12.12 -5.79
CA LYS A 742 -15.99 -12.07 -5.76
C LYS A 742 -16.48 -10.62 -5.78
N ILE A 743 -16.93 -10.19 -6.96
CA ILE A 743 -17.69 -8.96 -7.16
C ILE A 743 -19.02 -9.35 -7.79
N GLN A 744 -20.05 -9.40 -6.96
CA GLN A 744 -21.39 -9.82 -7.38
C GLN A 744 -22.01 -8.76 -8.29
N SER A 745 -22.68 -9.21 -9.36
CA SER A 745 -23.49 -8.33 -10.20
C SER A 745 -24.61 -7.68 -9.39
N CYS A 746 -24.85 -6.40 -9.68
CA CYS A 746 -25.88 -5.62 -9.00
C CYS A 746 -27.31 -6.08 -9.35
N PHE A 747 -27.51 -6.70 -10.51
CA PHE A 747 -28.84 -7.11 -11.00
C PHE A 747 -29.02 -8.63 -11.06
N LEU A 748 -27.93 -9.40 -11.22
CA LEU A 748 -27.99 -10.85 -11.37
C LEU A 748 -27.43 -11.53 -10.12
N ARG A 749 -28.28 -12.25 -9.37
CA ARG A 749 -27.95 -12.78 -8.04
C ARG A 749 -26.80 -13.80 -8.01
N ARG A 750 -26.59 -14.51 -9.12
CA ARG A 750 -25.61 -15.62 -9.23
C ARG A 750 -24.44 -15.31 -10.16
N TYR A 751 -24.38 -14.10 -10.72
CA TYR A 751 -23.34 -13.73 -11.67
C TYR A 751 -22.19 -12.96 -10.98
N ASN A 752 -21.00 -13.56 -10.96
CA ASN A 752 -19.77 -12.92 -10.49
C ASN A 752 -19.07 -12.23 -11.66
N LEU A 753 -18.64 -10.98 -11.48
CA LEU A 753 -17.89 -10.23 -12.49
C LEU A 753 -16.45 -10.73 -12.61
N LEU A 754 -15.90 -11.34 -11.57
CA LEU A 754 -14.54 -11.86 -11.57
C LEU A 754 -14.54 -13.36 -11.85
N SER A 755 -13.58 -13.80 -12.66
CA SER A 755 -13.30 -15.21 -12.82
C SER A 755 -12.49 -15.70 -11.61
N PRO A 756 -12.91 -16.79 -10.93
CA PRO A 756 -12.12 -17.38 -9.85
C PRO A 756 -10.75 -17.85 -10.36
N SER A 757 -9.74 -17.72 -9.51
CA SER A 757 -8.33 -18.02 -9.78
C SER A 757 -7.69 -17.23 -10.94
N ASP A 758 -8.36 -16.21 -11.47
CA ASP A 758 -7.80 -15.37 -12.55
C ASP A 758 -6.64 -14.52 -12.01
N HIS A 759 -5.45 -14.76 -12.57
CA HIS A 759 -4.25 -14.05 -12.21
C HIS A 759 -4.30 -12.55 -12.52
N GLU A 760 -5.14 -12.10 -13.45
CA GLU A 760 -5.37 -10.67 -13.66
C GLU A 760 -6.00 -10.00 -12.43
N ASN A 761 -6.66 -10.75 -11.54
CA ASN A 761 -7.15 -10.22 -10.26
C ASN A 761 -6.00 -9.71 -9.38
N LYS A 762 -4.81 -10.33 -9.44
CA LYS A 762 -3.62 -9.84 -8.73
C LYS A 762 -3.14 -8.51 -9.30
N LEU A 763 -3.19 -8.34 -10.62
CA LEU A 763 -2.85 -7.06 -11.28
C LEU A 763 -3.90 -5.98 -10.96
N ARG A 764 -5.19 -6.33 -10.98
CA ARG A 764 -6.29 -5.44 -10.56
C ARG A 764 -6.08 -4.97 -9.12
N GLN A 765 -5.74 -5.88 -8.21
CA GLN A 765 -5.43 -5.56 -6.83
C GLN A 765 -4.30 -4.54 -6.72
N CYS A 766 -3.20 -4.71 -7.45
CA CYS A 766 -2.09 -3.74 -7.46
C CYS A 766 -2.55 -2.34 -7.86
N VAL A 767 -3.30 -2.21 -8.97
CA VAL A 767 -3.82 -0.90 -9.41
C VAL A 767 -4.71 -0.28 -8.33
N LEU A 768 -5.63 -1.06 -7.76
CA LEU A 768 -6.59 -0.57 -6.76
C LEU A 768 -5.91 -0.13 -5.46
N GLU A 769 -4.87 -0.85 -5.01
CA GLU A 769 -4.09 -0.47 -3.83
C GLU A 769 -3.30 0.84 -4.06
N GLU A 770 -2.76 1.04 -5.27
CA GLU A 770 -2.15 2.31 -5.67
C GLU A 770 -3.17 3.46 -5.78
N MET A 771 -4.35 3.20 -6.33
CA MET A 771 -5.45 4.17 -6.33
C MET A 771 -5.84 4.59 -4.91
N LEU A 772 -5.90 3.64 -3.97
CA LEU A 772 -6.20 3.90 -2.57
C LEU A 772 -5.12 4.76 -1.90
N ARG A 773 -3.83 4.50 -2.19
CA ARG A 773 -2.71 5.33 -1.71
C ARG A 773 -2.80 6.75 -2.22
N VAL A 774 -2.99 6.93 -3.53
CA VAL A 774 -3.14 8.24 -4.18
C VAL A 774 -4.32 9.00 -3.58
N MET A 775 -5.47 8.34 -3.40
CA MET A 775 -6.63 8.97 -2.78
C MET A 775 -6.34 9.40 -1.35
N ARG A 776 -5.57 8.61 -0.58
CA ARG A 776 -5.12 8.93 0.80
C ARG A 776 -4.00 9.98 0.88
N GLY A 777 -3.57 10.56 -0.24
CA GLY A 777 -2.47 11.51 -0.28
C GLY A 777 -1.10 10.89 -0.04
N ILE A 778 -0.97 9.57 -0.24
CA ILE A 778 0.26 8.80 -0.07
C ILE A 778 0.89 8.60 -1.46
N GLU A 779 2.22 8.69 -1.54
CA GLU A 779 2.94 8.36 -2.78
C GLU A 779 2.74 6.90 -3.21
N MET A 780 2.82 6.68 -4.52
CA MET A 780 2.70 5.35 -5.11
C MET A 780 3.81 4.44 -4.61
N ALA A 781 3.49 3.17 -4.33
CA ALA A 781 4.46 2.21 -3.80
C ALA A 781 5.44 1.72 -4.87
N PHE A 782 4.97 1.62 -6.10
CA PHE A 782 5.71 1.03 -7.21
C PHE A 782 6.24 2.12 -8.15
N SER A 783 7.52 2.04 -8.44
CA SER A 783 8.09 2.66 -9.64
C SER A 783 7.55 1.97 -10.91
N ARG A 784 7.72 2.63 -12.06
CA ARG A 784 7.31 2.09 -13.36
C ARG A 784 8.07 0.80 -13.70
N GLU A 785 9.34 0.71 -13.33
CA GLU A 785 10.17 -0.49 -13.50
C GLU A 785 9.66 -1.65 -12.64
N GLU A 786 9.40 -1.44 -11.34
CA GLU A 786 8.88 -2.48 -10.44
C GLU A 786 7.49 -2.96 -10.87
N ALA A 787 6.63 -2.05 -11.32
CA ALA A 787 5.33 -2.39 -11.88
C ALA A 787 5.48 -3.26 -13.14
N ARG A 788 6.43 -2.95 -14.02
CA ARG A 788 6.71 -3.76 -15.21
C ARG A 788 7.17 -5.17 -14.83
N GLU A 789 8.07 -5.29 -13.87
CA GLU A 789 8.55 -6.59 -13.39
C GLU A 789 7.42 -7.41 -12.77
N ARG A 790 6.60 -6.80 -11.90
CA ARG A 790 5.45 -7.46 -11.27
C ARG A 790 4.44 -7.95 -12.31
N LYS A 791 4.18 -7.16 -13.34
CA LYS A 791 3.32 -7.55 -14.46
C LYS A 791 3.88 -8.75 -15.22
N LEU A 792 5.18 -8.77 -15.48
CA LEU A 792 5.85 -9.90 -16.14
C LEU A 792 5.73 -11.18 -15.31
N GLN A 793 5.98 -11.12 -14.00
CA GLN A 793 5.85 -12.27 -13.09
C GLN A 793 4.44 -12.88 -13.15
N ILE A 794 3.40 -12.05 -13.14
CA ILE A 794 2.00 -12.54 -13.18
C ILE A 794 1.66 -13.12 -14.55
N ARG A 795 2.11 -12.51 -15.65
CA ARG A 795 1.91 -13.08 -17.00
C ARG A 795 2.60 -14.44 -17.17
N VAL A 796 3.76 -14.67 -16.55
CA VAL A 796 4.40 -15.99 -16.53
C VAL A 796 3.52 -17.04 -15.85
N LEU A 797 2.89 -16.70 -14.73
CA LEU A 797 1.97 -17.63 -14.05
C LEU A 797 0.77 -17.98 -14.95
N GLU A 798 0.22 -17.01 -15.67
CA GLU A 798 -0.90 -17.27 -16.61
C GLU A 798 -0.50 -18.23 -17.71
N MET A 799 0.73 -18.07 -18.25
CA MET A 799 1.26 -19.00 -19.24
C MET A 799 1.41 -20.41 -18.67
N VAL A 800 1.83 -20.54 -17.41
CA VAL A 800 1.92 -21.85 -16.74
C VAL A 800 0.54 -22.50 -16.60
N ASP A 801 -0.48 -21.75 -16.20
CA ASP A 801 -1.85 -22.27 -16.09
C ASP A 801 -2.42 -22.73 -17.43
N VAL A 802 -2.16 -21.97 -18.51
CA VAL A 802 -2.55 -22.35 -19.88
C VAL A 802 -1.84 -23.64 -20.29
N LEU A 803 -0.54 -23.77 -20.03
CA LEU A 803 0.24 -24.97 -20.32
C LEU A 803 -0.27 -26.19 -19.55
N ASP A 804 -0.55 -26.05 -18.25
CA ASP A 804 -1.08 -27.15 -17.43
C ASP A 804 -2.49 -27.58 -17.88
N TYR A 805 -3.32 -26.63 -18.30
CA TYR A 805 -4.63 -26.92 -18.90
C TYR A 805 -4.52 -27.69 -20.22
N MET A 806 -3.57 -27.31 -21.10
CA MET A 806 -3.33 -28.01 -22.37
C MET A 806 -2.91 -29.46 -22.11
N ILE A 807 -1.88 -29.65 -21.26
CA ILE A 807 -1.36 -30.97 -20.90
C ILE A 807 -2.48 -31.83 -20.28
N SER A 808 -3.23 -31.27 -19.34
CA SER A 808 -4.32 -31.99 -18.67
C SER A 808 -5.49 -32.34 -19.62
N SER A 809 -5.79 -31.49 -20.60
CA SER A 809 -6.85 -31.74 -21.58
C SER A 809 -6.43 -32.79 -22.61
N PHE A 810 -5.16 -32.77 -23.02
CA PHE A 810 -4.56 -33.77 -23.90
C PHE A 810 -4.50 -35.15 -23.25
N LEU A 811 -4.06 -35.24 -21.99
CA LEU A 811 -4.06 -36.50 -21.21
C LEU A 811 -5.46 -37.08 -21.00
N ARG A 812 -6.51 -36.27 -21.13
CA ARG A 812 -7.93 -36.69 -21.05
C ARG A 812 -8.55 -36.99 -22.41
N GLY A 813 -7.76 -36.99 -23.50
CA GLY A 813 -8.23 -37.31 -24.85
C GLY A 813 -9.23 -36.30 -25.43
N LYS A 814 -9.20 -35.03 -24.97
CA LYS A 814 -10.08 -33.99 -25.51
C LYS A 814 -9.63 -33.58 -26.91
N ASN A 815 -10.60 -33.25 -27.78
CA ASN A 815 -10.36 -32.79 -29.14
C ASN A 815 -9.42 -31.55 -29.13
N LEU A 816 -8.31 -31.67 -29.87
CA LEU A 816 -7.25 -30.65 -29.97
C LEU A 816 -7.81 -29.29 -30.40
N SER A 817 -8.76 -29.24 -31.34
CA SER A 817 -9.36 -28.00 -31.83
C SER A 817 -10.09 -27.21 -30.74
N VAL A 818 -10.73 -27.90 -29.79
CA VAL A 818 -11.41 -27.28 -28.63
C VAL A 818 -10.40 -26.76 -27.60
N VAL A 819 -9.31 -27.50 -27.39
CA VAL A 819 -8.21 -27.09 -26.51
C VAL A 819 -7.52 -25.85 -27.09
N TRP A 820 -7.26 -25.86 -28.40
CA TRP A 820 -6.66 -24.76 -29.15
C TRP A 820 -7.55 -23.52 -29.16
N ASN A 821 -8.85 -23.63 -29.43
CA ASN A 821 -9.77 -22.49 -29.36
C ASN A 821 -9.72 -21.78 -27.99
N LYS A 822 -9.56 -22.53 -26.90
CA LYS A 822 -9.46 -21.98 -25.54
C LYS A 822 -8.09 -21.35 -25.23
N VAL A 823 -7.02 -21.85 -25.85
CA VAL A 823 -5.66 -21.25 -25.81
C VAL A 823 -5.63 -19.95 -26.61
N PHE A 824 -6.27 -19.91 -27.78
CA PHE A 824 -6.31 -18.74 -28.67
C PHE A 824 -7.10 -17.56 -28.09
N VAL A 825 -8.18 -17.82 -27.35
CA VAL A 825 -8.90 -16.78 -26.58
C VAL A 825 -7.99 -16.09 -25.56
N ASN A 826 -6.97 -16.79 -25.06
CA ASN A 826 -6.00 -16.28 -24.08
C ASN A 826 -4.67 -15.79 -24.71
N ILE A 827 -4.52 -15.83 -26.05
CA ILE A 827 -3.24 -15.56 -26.72
C ILE A 827 -2.78 -14.10 -26.60
N ASN A 828 -3.70 -13.19 -26.26
CA ASN A 828 -3.39 -11.80 -25.93
C ASN A 828 -2.47 -11.64 -24.70
N ASN A 829 -2.32 -12.70 -23.89
CA ASN A 829 -1.48 -12.73 -22.70
C ASN A 829 -0.03 -13.19 -22.99
N VAL A 830 0.27 -13.62 -24.23
CA VAL A 830 1.63 -14.00 -24.66
C VAL A 830 2.48 -12.74 -24.91
N PRO A 831 3.71 -12.66 -24.37
CA PRO A 831 4.63 -11.56 -24.68
C PRO A 831 4.83 -11.41 -26.20
N ASN A 832 4.65 -10.20 -26.74
CA ASN A 832 4.67 -9.85 -28.18
C ASN A 832 3.46 -10.24 -29.05
N ALA A 833 2.37 -10.81 -28.53
CA ALA A 833 1.19 -11.17 -29.33
C ALA A 833 0.59 -9.99 -30.15
N ARG A 834 0.68 -8.76 -29.63
CA ARG A 834 0.25 -7.53 -30.33
C ARG A 834 1.01 -7.25 -31.64
N LYS A 835 2.17 -7.88 -31.87
CA LYS A 835 2.96 -7.76 -33.12
C LYS A 835 2.50 -8.70 -34.23
N HIS A 836 1.52 -9.57 -33.98
CA HIS A 836 1.14 -10.67 -34.90
C HIS A 836 -0.34 -10.64 -35.30
N GLY A 837 -1.01 -9.48 -35.24
CA GLY A 837 -2.47 -9.32 -35.44
C GLY A 837 -3.06 -9.77 -36.79
N TRP A 838 -2.24 -10.10 -37.79
CA TRP A 838 -2.71 -10.76 -39.02
C TRP A 838 -2.92 -12.27 -38.84
N PHE A 839 -2.11 -12.92 -37.99
CA PHE A 839 -2.18 -14.36 -37.70
C PHE A 839 -3.52 -14.76 -37.05
N THR A 840 -4.08 -13.87 -36.23
CA THR A 840 -5.43 -14.03 -35.65
C THR A 840 -6.54 -14.03 -36.69
N ASN A 841 -6.37 -13.37 -37.85
CA ASN A 841 -7.39 -13.30 -38.90
C ASN A 841 -7.48 -14.58 -39.76
N GLU A 842 -6.38 -15.34 -39.91
CA GLU A 842 -6.38 -16.66 -40.58
C GLU A 842 -6.93 -17.77 -39.66
N LEU A 843 -6.86 -17.57 -38.34
CA LEU A 843 -7.34 -18.52 -37.32
C LEU A 843 -8.82 -18.32 -36.94
N THR A 844 -9.39 -17.13 -37.12
CA THR A 844 -10.81 -16.86 -36.83
C THR A 844 -11.78 -17.38 -37.91
N ASP A 845 -11.27 -18.00 -38.98
CA ASP A 845 -12.03 -18.67 -40.04
C ASP A 845 -12.23 -20.19 -39.79
N LEU A 846 -12.14 -20.62 -38.52
CA LEU A 846 -12.27 -22.01 -38.07
C LEU A 846 -13.72 -22.52 -38.05
N ASN A 847 -14.40 -22.44 -39.19
CA ASN A 847 -15.37 -23.48 -39.59
C ASN A 847 -14.76 -24.53 -40.52
N CYS A 848 -13.49 -24.38 -40.91
CA CYS A 848 -12.76 -25.39 -41.67
C CYS A 848 -11.95 -26.29 -40.72
N THR A 849 -12.16 -27.60 -40.85
CA THR A 849 -11.60 -28.66 -40.00
C THR A 849 -10.09 -28.90 -40.13
N GLU A 850 -9.34 -28.06 -40.86
CA GLU A 850 -7.90 -28.25 -41.09
C GLU A 850 -7.15 -26.90 -41.03
N LEU A 851 -6.10 -26.84 -40.21
CA LEU A 851 -5.13 -25.74 -40.19
C LEU A 851 -4.31 -25.78 -41.49
N SER A 852 -4.16 -24.66 -42.19
CA SER A 852 -3.24 -24.60 -43.34
C SER A 852 -1.80 -24.90 -42.90
N GLU A 853 -0.98 -25.52 -43.75
CA GLU A 853 0.44 -25.80 -43.47
C GLU A 853 1.20 -24.55 -42.99
N LYS A 854 0.83 -23.37 -43.52
CA LYS A 854 1.42 -22.08 -43.15
C LYS A 854 1.02 -21.62 -41.73
N ALA A 855 -0.21 -21.91 -41.30
CA ALA A 855 -0.66 -21.67 -39.93
C ALA A 855 -0.01 -22.66 -38.94
N TYR A 856 0.09 -23.94 -39.34
CA TYR A 856 0.75 -24.99 -38.56
C TYR A 856 2.25 -24.72 -38.34
N PHE A 857 2.98 -24.31 -39.39
CA PHE A 857 4.40 -23.98 -39.30
C PHE A 857 4.66 -22.77 -38.37
N LYS A 858 3.78 -21.77 -38.37
CA LYS A 858 3.86 -20.63 -37.44
C LYS A 858 3.56 -21.02 -35.99
N LEU A 859 2.67 -21.99 -35.77
CA LEU A 859 2.41 -22.53 -34.43
C LEU A 859 3.65 -23.20 -33.85
N ILE A 860 4.38 -23.97 -34.66
CA ILE A 860 5.67 -24.55 -34.29
C ILE A 860 6.69 -23.46 -33.93
N GLN A 861 6.72 -22.35 -34.67
CA GLN A 861 7.62 -21.22 -34.35
C GLN A 861 7.26 -20.53 -33.02
N ILE A 862 5.97 -20.34 -32.73
CA ILE A 862 5.50 -19.78 -31.45
C ILE A 862 5.86 -20.73 -30.29
N TRP A 863 5.72 -22.04 -30.50
CA TRP A 863 6.09 -23.07 -29.53
C TRP A 863 7.59 -23.03 -29.23
N ASN A 864 8.44 -23.06 -30.26
CA ASN A 864 9.89 -22.98 -30.10
C ASN A 864 10.34 -21.68 -29.40
N PHE A 865 9.72 -20.55 -29.72
CA PHE A 865 9.99 -19.28 -29.02
C PHE A 865 9.58 -19.32 -27.55
N THR A 866 8.43 -19.93 -27.25
CA THR A 866 7.94 -20.10 -25.87
C THR A 866 8.89 -20.98 -25.07
N GLU A 867 9.37 -22.06 -25.67
CA GLU A 867 10.37 -22.95 -25.09
C GLU A 867 11.70 -22.23 -24.81
N ASP A 868 12.20 -21.47 -25.78
CA ASP A 868 13.41 -20.64 -25.65
C ASP A 868 13.27 -19.56 -24.56
N PHE A 869 12.08 -18.95 -24.45
CA PHE A 869 11.74 -18.00 -23.40
C PHE A 869 11.80 -18.65 -22.02
N PHE A 870 11.19 -19.82 -21.83
CA PHE A 870 11.24 -20.55 -20.56
C PHE A 870 12.67 -21.04 -20.23
N ARG A 871 13.47 -21.46 -21.21
CA ARG A 871 14.90 -21.81 -21.02
C ARG A 871 15.73 -20.62 -20.54
N LYS A 872 15.48 -19.42 -21.07
CA LYS A 872 16.12 -18.15 -20.62
C LYS A 872 15.61 -17.67 -19.26
N LEU A 873 14.33 -17.89 -18.97
CA LEU A 873 13.72 -17.57 -17.67
C LEU A 873 14.29 -18.47 -16.55
N LEU A 874 14.57 -19.75 -16.87
CA LEU A 874 15.19 -20.73 -15.97
C LEU A 874 16.60 -20.34 -15.51
N THR A 875 17.33 -19.59 -16.35
CA THR A 875 18.69 -19.11 -16.07
C THR A 875 18.71 -17.80 -15.28
N ALA A 876 17.58 -17.08 -15.21
CA ALA A 876 17.48 -15.75 -14.56
C ALA A 876 16.82 -15.78 -13.16
N LEU A 877 15.97 -16.77 -12.85
CA LEU A 877 15.21 -16.84 -11.59
C LEU A 877 15.86 -17.76 -10.53
N LYS A 878 16.00 -17.28 -9.28
CA LYS A 878 16.41 -18.06 -8.09
C LYS A 878 15.22 -18.28 -7.14
N GLY A 879 15.19 -19.42 -6.42
CA GLY A 879 14.15 -19.75 -5.42
C GLY A 879 13.00 -20.62 -5.94
N GLU A 880 11.83 -20.59 -5.29
CA GLU A 880 10.67 -21.48 -5.55
C GLU A 880 10.12 -21.43 -7.00
N LEU A 881 10.30 -20.31 -7.71
CA LEU A 881 9.95 -20.15 -9.13
C LEU A 881 10.81 -21.02 -10.07
N ASN A 882 12.02 -21.42 -9.66
CA ASN A 882 12.91 -22.33 -10.40
C ASN A 882 12.33 -23.76 -10.44
N LEU A 883 11.70 -24.19 -9.34
CA LEU A 883 11.11 -25.52 -9.19
C LEU A 883 9.87 -25.72 -10.09
N LEU A 884 9.10 -24.65 -10.32
CA LEU A 884 7.92 -24.66 -11.19
C LEU A 884 8.34 -24.74 -12.67
N ALA A 885 9.36 -23.97 -13.08
CA ALA A 885 9.89 -24.01 -14.44
C ALA A 885 10.59 -25.34 -14.78
N GLN A 886 11.28 -25.97 -13.82
CA GLN A 886 11.83 -27.33 -13.97
C GLN A 886 10.75 -28.40 -14.14
N LYS A 887 9.62 -28.33 -13.40
CA LYS A 887 8.49 -29.27 -13.56
C LYS A 887 7.84 -29.18 -14.95
N THR A 888 7.81 -27.99 -15.55
CA THR A 888 7.23 -27.76 -16.89
C THR A 888 8.17 -28.23 -18.01
N LEU A 889 9.49 -28.07 -17.85
CA LEU A 889 10.48 -28.55 -18.83
C LEU A 889 10.52 -30.08 -18.92
N ILE A 890 10.51 -30.78 -17.77
CA ILE A 890 10.44 -32.25 -17.69
C ILE A 890 9.15 -32.79 -18.33
N ARG A 891 8.05 -32.02 -18.31
CA ARG A 891 6.78 -32.39 -18.96
C ARG A 891 6.77 -32.10 -20.47
N SER A 892 7.56 -31.14 -20.95
CA SER A 892 7.78 -30.87 -22.38
C SER A 892 8.57 -32.01 -23.04
N GLU A 893 9.59 -32.54 -22.37
CA GLU A 893 10.39 -33.70 -22.83
C GLU A 893 9.55 -34.99 -22.92
N ILE A 894 8.45 -35.09 -22.15
CA ILE A 894 7.49 -36.19 -22.27
C ILE A 894 6.66 -36.05 -23.57
N LEU A 895 6.32 -34.83 -23.99
CA LEU A 895 5.55 -34.57 -25.22
C LEU A 895 6.37 -34.88 -26.49
N GLU A 896 7.66 -34.51 -26.54
CA GLU A 896 8.58 -34.90 -27.63
C GLU A 896 8.68 -36.43 -27.78
N ASN A 897 8.82 -37.16 -26.66
CA ASN A 897 8.84 -38.63 -26.66
C ASN A 897 7.52 -39.28 -27.13
N PHE A 898 6.40 -38.56 -27.13
CA PHE A 898 5.11 -39.03 -27.63
C PHE A 898 4.85 -38.65 -29.09
N GLU A 899 5.35 -37.50 -29.57
CA GLU A 899 5.35 -37.20 -31.00
C GLU A 899 6.21 -38.19 -31.79
N ASP A 900 7.34 -38.62 -31.22
CA ASP A 900 8.14 -39.69 -31.81
C ASP A 900 7.36 -41.01 -31.85
N LYS A 901 6.58 -41.34 -30.80
CA LYS A 901 5.71 -42.54 -30.79
C LYS A 901 4.54 -42.44 -31.77
N ALA A 902 3.95 -41.27 -31.97
CA ALA A 902 2.87 -41.05 -32.94
C ALA A 902 3.39 -41.13 -34.38
N ARG A 903 4.58 -40.56 -34.67
CA ARG A 903 5.27 -40.74 -35.96
C ARG A 903 5.64 -42.20 -36.22
N PHE A 904 6.07 -42.94 -35.20
CA PHE A 904 6.34 -44.38 -35.30
C PHE A 904 5.08 -45.22 -35.56
N GLN A 905 3.91 -44.80 -35.05
CA GLN A 905 2.64 -45.48 -35.35
C GLN A 905 2.19 -45.24 -36.79
N ASP A 906 2.26 -43.99 -37.28
CA ASP A 906 1.94 -43.63 -38.67
C ASP A 906 2.91 -44.26 -39.69
N GLU A 907 4.21 -44.35 -39.37
CA GLU A 907 5.18 -45.04 -40.23
C GLU A 907 4.93 -46.56 -40.25
N SER A 908 4.55 -47.18 -39.12
CA SER A 908 4.22 -48.61 -39.09
C SER A 908 2.93 -48.94 -39.85
N GLU A 909 1.94 -48.03 -39.82
CA GLU A 909 0.70 -48.16 -40.60
C GLU A 909 0.96 -47.92 -42.09
N ALA A 910 1.81 -46.94 -42.44
CA ALA A 910 2.25 -46.71 -43.82
C ALA A 910 3.10 -47.86 -44.39
N GLU A 911 3.89 -48.54 -43.56
CA GLU A 911 4.68 -49.71 -43.96
C GLU A 911 3.81 -50.98 -44.11
N LEU A 912 2.80 -51.15 -43.26
CA LEU A 912 1.73 -52.16 -43.41
C LEU A 912 0.88 -51.93 -44.66
N ILE A 913 0.61 -50.68 -45.04
CA ILE A 913 -0.11 -50.32 -46.27
C ILE A 913 0.77 -50.59 -47.51
N ARG A 914 2.08 -50.27 -47.46
CA ARG A 914 3.03 -50.59 -48.54
C ARG A 914 3.24 -52.10 -48.74
N GLU A 915 3.25 -52.90 -47.66
CA GLU A 915 3.27 -54.36 -47.75
C GLU A 915 1.98 -54.94 -48.35
N ARG A 916 0.82 -54.32 -48.06
CA ARG A 916 -0.49 -54.71 -48.59
C ARG A 916 -0.64 -54.37 -50.07
N ASP A 917 -0.09 -53.25 -50.51
CA ASP A 917 -0.15 -52.78 -51.90
C ASP A 917 0.89 -53.49 -52.81
N SER A 918 2.00 -54.00 -52.26
CA SER A 918 2.94 -54.84 -53.03
C SER A 918 2.36 -56.22 -53.41
N LYS A 919 1.29 -56.68 -52.74
CA LYS A 919 0.62 -57.97 -52.98
C LYS A 919 -0.62 -57.89 -53.89
N ARG A 920 -0.96 -56.72 -54.44
CA ARG A 920 -2.11 -56.53 -55.33
C ARG A 920 -1.76 -55.85 -56.66
N LEU A 921 -0.89 -56.49 -57.44
CA LEU A 921 -0.82 -56.28 -58.89
C LEU A 921 -0.56 -57.62 -59.61
N SER A 922 -1.61 -58.24 -60.15
CA SER A 922 -1.76 -58.75 -61.54
C SER A 922 -3.10 -59.52 -61.68
N PRO A 923 -3.68 -59.71 -62.89
CA PRO A 923 -4.94 -59.06 -63.29
C PRO A 923 -6.05 -60.07 -63.64
N THR A 924 -7.15 -59.55 -64.20
CA THR A 924 -8.35 -60.23 -64.79
C THR A 924 -9.55 -60.33 -63.82
N SER A 925 -10.79 -60.03 -64.18
CA SER A 925 -11.45 -59.75 -65.47
C SER A 925 -12.79 -59.06 -65.19
N TRP A 926 -13.16 -58.14 -66.08
CA TRP A 926 -14.52 -57.61 -66.22
C TRP A 926 -15.54 -58.72 -66.49
N GLN A 927 -16.70 -58.70 -65.82
CA GLN A 927 -17.99 -59.02 -66.46
C GLN A 927 -19.21 -58.64 -65.58
N ILE A 928 -20.00 -57.73 -66.18
CA ILE A 928 -21.41 -57.34 -65.96
C ILE A 928 -21.72 -56.52 -64.71
#